data_AF-A0A917MEB4-F1
#
_entry.id   AF-A0A917MEB4-F1
#
_cell.length_a   1.000
_cell.length_b   1.000
_cell.length_c   1.000
_cell.angle_alpha   90.00
_cell.angle_beta   90.00
_cell.angle_gamma   90.00
#
_symmetry.space_group_name_H-M   'P 1'
#
loop_
_entity.id
_entity.type
_entity.pdbx_description
1 polymer ?
#
loop_
_entity_poly.entity_id
_entity_poly.type
_entity_poly.pdbx_seq_one_letter_code
_entity_poly.pdbx_strand_id
1 'polypeptide(L)'
;MPALLALFILQLPVFAQQSDTRTATTKIADLLALQPSETPQRLQDAMGQLERFSASDIATLLGKLTPPGEGSDAGIEYASNSYSYHVLLPGKTSQRETFIKGAADALAVLTDKDSKGFIIQLLQNAGNDLAVAPLGMYLTDQYLSEKAARALARIGTDEAGKTLMGALPDAADNVAIHVINALGFMAYAPAEQSILAKSATTDIGLRKAALYALSRIGGASSKLVLSDAAKAAGYIYEPTGATTAYVNYAHRLVARDDVATARKIATSLFKQTKQAQQVHTRIAALGLLTEINGAKQVKELLKASKDDDATYRNAALQLLVPYLDDHSTSRLVRNLAKADEQIQADILRYAGENQLRSTLPVVREALHSNSLYVRGAAVEALHKLTGEAAVEELLALLPESEPKTRAAIKQVLLISKNKQLPQLVADALSAENDGNVQVLLMDVLAQRGAGEHVPAILDIIRSDASEEIKAAAYAALPQMVRPDDLDNLLALLSATDNGAFTASVQKAAVVAVNRSDNKEAQLKLIISRLKVASSVQQLNFFPILSGVGGQTALTVVSDFTNQQDPALRGAATSALANWIDAGALPELIALSRKKVTDAAQLDAIVKGLVRVIGIADLPAAQKVLHLRDLFEIAQTADQRKLILRALEANKTYNALLFAGKFLDDKQLSATAANTVMNIALEEKSFYGADVVRLLNRVIELLSGSESSYLREAIQKHVNELPKGPGFVSLFNGKDLEGWKGLVADPIKRANMDAKTLAEAQVKADEVMRGGWSVQHGELLFNGHGDNIATLKQYGDFEMLVDWKLAKEGKEGDAGIYLRGTPQVQIWDTSRVNVGAQVGSGGLYNNQKHESKPLKVADNALGEWNTFRIIMIDDRVTVYLNGELVTDQVVLENFWDRSLPIFPKEQIELQAHGTLVSYRDIYIRELPRKEISSLSDAEKQDGYKVLFDGTDLEAWTGNTTAYHVSDEGTLAIYPTEGSGGNLYTKEEFADFVYRFEFRLTPGANNGIGIRSPMDGDAAYAGMEIQVLDDGADMYKDLAEYQYHGSVYGIIPAKRGYLKPVGEWNEQEIRVQGNKIRVTLNGTVIVDGDLAAASKNGTLDHKEHPGLKRKSGHIAFLGHGSEVHFRNIRIKRL
;
A
#
# COMPACT_ATOMS: atom_id res chain seq x y z
N MET A 1 -40.67 36.53 -56.82
CA MET A 1 -39.27 36.17 -57.08
C MET A 1 -38.63 35.73 -55.77
N PRO A 2 -37.96 34.57 -55.75
CA PRO A 2 -37.24 34.04 -54.59
C PRO A 2 -35.81 34.61 -54.50
N ALA A 3 -35.17 34.57 -53.32
CA ALA A 3 -33.76 34.13 -53.10
C ALA A 3 -33.13 34.66 -51.80
N LEU A 4 -32.63 33.71 -50.98
CA LEU A 4 -31.45 33.74 -50.09
C LEU A 4 -31.30 34.82 -49.00
N LEU A 5 -31.45 34.45 -47.70
CA LEU A 5 -30.38 33.86 -46.88
C LEU A 5 -30.94 33.39 -45.51
N ALA A 6 -30.64 32.14 -45.19
CA ALA A 6 -30.80 31.41 -43.93
C ALA A 6 -29.76 31.85 -42.88
N LEU A 7 -29.71 31.49 -41.59
CA LEU A 7 -30.37 30.56 -40.66
C LEU A 7 -29.78 30.93 -39.28
N PHE A 8 -30.56 31.15 -38.21
CA PHE A 8 -30.19 30.85 -36.80
C PHE A 8 -31.38 31.15 -35.88
N ILE A 9 -32.23 30.16 -35.67
CA ILE A 9 -33.14 30.09 -34.52
C ILE A 9 -32.69 28.88 -33.72
N LEU A 10 -32.03 29.12 -32.61
CA LEU A 10 -31.73 28.13 -31.59
C LEU A 10 -33.06 27.74 -30.90
N GLN A 11 -33.41 26.46 -31.03
CA GLN A 11 -34.45 25.83 -30.24
C GLN A 11 -33.99 25.71 -28.78
N LEU A 12 -34.77 26.25 -27.85
CA LEU A 12 -34.67 25.93 -26.44
C LEU A 12 -35.26 24.51 -26.22
N PRO A 13 -34.53 23.55 -25.63
CA PRO A 13 -35.17 22.36 -25.10
C PRO A 13 -35.74 22.68 -23.72
N VAL A 14 -37.07 22.75 -23.67
CA VAL A 14 -37.86 22.61 -22.44
C VAL A 14 -37.63 21.18 -21.93
N PHE A 15 -36.75 21.01 -20.94
CA PHE A 15 -36.75 19.79 -20.13
C PHE A 15 -37.82 19.92 -19.04
N ALA A 16 -39.03 19.47 -19.39
CA ALA A 16 -40.06 19.14 -18.45
C ALA A 16 -39.56 18.01 -17.52
N GLN A 17 -39.88 18.13 -16.22
CA GLN A 17 -39.81 17.08 -15.21
C GLN A 17 -40.51 15.80 -15.70
N GLN A 18 -39.75 14.85 -16.26
CA GLN A 18 -40.17 13.46 -16.26
C GLN A 18 -39.95 12.92 -14.85
N SER A 19 -41.03 12.46 -14.21
CA SER A 19 -40.94 11.78 -12.93
C SER A 19 -40.14 10.48 -13.10
N ASP A 20 -38.97 10.40 -12.46
CA ASP A 20 -38.21 9.15 -12.35
C ASP A 20 -39.04 8.15 -11.51
N THR A 21 -39.67 7.19 -12.19
CA THR A 21 -40.60 6.20 -11.63
C THR A 21 -39.91 5.07 -10.87
N ARG A 22 -38.58 5.09 -10.74
CA ARG A 22 -37.82 4.09 -9.97
C ARG A 22 -38.05 4.27 -8.47
N THR A 23 -38.00 3.16 -7.72
CA THR A 23 -38.09 3.20 -6.25
C THR A 23 -36.83 3.84 -5.64
N ALA A 24 -36.96 4.43 -4.43
CA ALA A 24 -35.82 4.99 -3.70
C ALA A 24 -34.69 3.97 -3.51
N THR A 25 -35.03 2.71 -3.23
CA THR A 25 -34.07 1.60 -3.08
C THR A 25 -33.26 1.37 -4.36
N THR A 26 -33.92 1.37 -5.51
CA THR A 26 -33.25 1.19 -6.81
C THR A 26 -32.33 2.37 -7.12
N LYS A 27 -32.81 3.60 -6.93
CA LYS A 27 -32.01 4.82 -7.14
C LYS A 27 -30.75 4.84 -6.26
N ILE A 28 -30.88 4.44 -4.99
CA ILE A 28 -29.76 4.38 -4.05
C ILE A 28 -28.76 3.29 -4.45
N ALA A 29 -29.22 2.12 -4.86
CA ALA A 29 -28.32 1.05 -5.31
C ALA A 29 -27.51 1.48 -6.55
N ASP A 30 -28.16 2.10 -7.54
CA ASP A 30 -27.50 2.62 -8.75
C ASP A 30 -26.47 3.71 -8.41
N LEU A 31 -26.75 4.56 -7.43
CA LEU A 31 -25.83 5.58 -6.95
C LEU A 31 -24.62 4.96 -6.25
N LEU A 32 -24.85 4.01 -5.34
CA LEU A 32 -23.79 3.38 -4.55
C LEU A 32 -22.88 2.49 -5.40
N ALA A 33 -23.38 1.93 -6.50
CA ALA A 33 -22.56 1.23 -7.50
C ALA A 33 -21.50 2.14 -8.18
N LEU A 34 -21.70 3.46 -8.13
CA LEU A 34 -20.74 4.45 -8.63
C LEU A 34 -19.74 4.92 -7.56
N GLN A 35 -19.78 4.34 -6.36
CA GLN A 35 -18.97 4.76 -5.20
C GLN A 35 -17.95 3.70 -4.76
N PRO A 36 -16.74 4.14 -4.34
CA PRO A 36 -16.22 5.52 -4.44
C PRO A 36 -15.95 5.90 -5.90
N SER A 37 -16.19 7.16 -6.26
CA SER A 37 -16.00 7.62 -7.64
C SER A 37 -14.51 7.83 -7.97
N GLU A 38 -13.86 6.78 -8.48
CA GLU A 38 -12.42 6.74 -8.80
C GLU A 38 -12.00 7.64 -9.98
N THR A 39 -12.96 8.14 -10.77
CA THR A 39 -12.69 9.00 -11.93
C THR A 39 -13.60 10.24 -11.95
N PRO A 40 -13.17 11.34 -12.58
CA PRO A 40 -14.01 12.54 -12.74
C PRO A 40 -15.34 12.27 -13.43
N GLN A 41 -15.37 11.35 -14.40
CA GLN A 41 -16.60 10.97 -15.11
C GLN A 41 -17.58 10.25 -14.19
N ARG A 42 -17.11 9.26 -13.41
CA ARG A 42 -17.97 8.56 -12.43
C ARG A 42 -18.53 9.51 -11.38
N LEU A 43 -17.73 10.49 -10.95
CA LEU A 43 -18.19 11.53 -10.04
C LEU A 43 -19.30 12.37 -10.69
N GLN A 44 -19.13 12.81 -11.93
CA GLN A 44 -20.18 13.54 -12.67
C GLN A 44 -21.46 12.72 -12.81
N ASP A 45 -21.35 11.43 -13.14
CA ASP A 45 -22.49 10.53 -13.28
C ASP A 45 -23.23 10.35 -11.94
N ALA A 46 -22.49 10.15 -10.84
CA ALA A 46 -23.05 10.04 -9.50
C ALA A 46 -23.76 11.34 -9.07
N MET A 47 -23.15 12.50 -9.32
CA MET A 47 -23.79 13.79 -9.05
C MET A 47 -25.04 13.99 -9.90
N GLY A 48 -25.02 13.58 -11.17
CA GLY A 48 -26.17 13.61 -12.07
C GLY A 48 -27.31 12.71 -11.62
N GLN A 49 -27.00 11.57 -10.98
CA GLN A 49 -28.02 10.74 -10.33
C GLN A 49 -28.64 11.46 -9.12
N LEU A 50 -27.81 12.02 -8.23
CA LEU A 50 -28.27 12.73 -7.03
C LEU A 50 -29.11 13.98 -7.36
N GLU A 51 -28.87 14.66 -8.48
CA GLU A 51 -29.71 15.77 -8.95
C GLU A 51 -31.17 15.38 -9.25
N ARG A 52 -31.44 14.09 -9.46
CA ARG A 52 -32.79 13.56 -9.69
C ARG A 52 -33.45 13.03 -8.43
N PHE A 53 -32.75 13.02 -7.30
CA PHE A 53 -33.30 12.54 -6.03
C PHE A 53 -34.28 13.56 -5.45
N SER A 54 -35.40 13.07 -4.94
CA SER A 54 -36.28 13.87 -4.08
C SER A 54 -35.67 14.00 -2.66
N ALA A 55 -36.20 14.93 -1.86
CA ALA A 55 -35.79 15.04 -0.45
C ALA A 55 -35.99 13.73 0.32
N SER A 56 -37.07 12.98 0.01
CA SER A 56 -37.34 11.66 0.60
C SER A 56 -36.31 10.61 0.18
N ASP A 57 -35.82 10.65 -1.07
CA ASP A 57 -34.77 9.74 -1.55
C ASP A 57 -33.44 10.02 -0.84
N ILE A 58 -33.09 11.31 -0.66
CA ILE A 58 -31.90 11.75 0.08
C ILE A 58 -32.02 11.36 1.56
N ALA A 59 -33.18 11.55 2.17
CA ALA A 59 -33.42 11.14 3.56
C ALA A 59 -33.27 9.62 3.73
N THR A 60 -33.78 8.84 2.77
CA THR A 60 -33.65 7.37 2.77
C THR A 60 -32.20 6.92 2.57
N LEU A 61 -31.43 7.60 1.72
CA LEU A 61 -30.01 7.34 1.52
C LEU A 61 -29.22 7.56 2.81
N LEU A 62 -29.41 8.72 3.45
CA LEU A 62 -28.72 9.09 4.68
C LEU A 62 -29.20 8.28 5.89
N GLY A 63 -30.46 7.83 5.89
CA GLY A 63 -31.02 6.95 6.91
C GLY A 63 -30.45 5.53 6.90
N LYS A 64 -29.65 5.16 5.88
CA LYS A 64 -28.92 3.88 5.83
C LYS A 64 -27.58 3.92 6.55
N LEU A 65 -27.14 5.07 7.05
CA LEU A 65 -25.93 5.18 7.85
C LEU A 65 -26.04 4.29 9.10
N THR A 66 -24.97 3.55 9.38
CA THR A 66 -24.86 2.68 10.57
C THR A 66 -23.96 3.30 11.64
N PRO A 67 -24.07 2.88 12.92
CA PRO A 67 -23.10 3.27 13.93
C PRO A 67 -21.69 2.80 13.58
N PRO A 68 -20.63 3.51 14.01
CA PRO A 68 -19.26 3.10 13.74
C PRO A 68 -18.97 1.66 14.19
N GLY A 69 -18.54 0.81 13.25
CA GLY A 69 -18.19 -0.59 13.50
C GLY A 69 -19.28 -1.62 13.19
N GLU A 70 -20.49 -1.20 12.79
CA GLU A 70 -21.61 -2.10 12.48
C GLU A 70 -21.89 -2.25 10.96
N GLY A 71 -21.16 -1.54 10.10
CA GLY A 71 -21.35 -1.56 8.64
C GLY A 71 -20.28 -0.78 7.87
N SER A 72 -20.41 -0.75 6.54
CA SER A 72 -19.57 0.06 5.64
C SER A 72 -20.38 1.24 5.08
N ASP A 73 -20.18 2.41 5.67
CA ASP A 73 -20.88 3.65 5.27
C ASP A 73 -20.13 4.45 4.19
N ALA A 74 -18.95 3.98 3.78
CA ALA A 74 -18.02 4.72 2.92
C ALA A 74 -18.65 5.22 1.61
N GLY A 75 -19.52 4.41 0.97
CA GLY A 75 -20.20 4.81 -0.26
C GLY A 75 -21.23 5.93 -0.04
N ILE A 76 -21.99 5.86 1.05
CA ILE A 76 -23.01 6.85 1.41
C ILE A 76 -22.34 8.16 1.82
N GLU A 77 -21.31 8.08 2.66
CA GLU A 77 -20.54 9.24 3.12
C GLU A 77 -19.87 9.96 1.96
N TYR A 78 -19.20 9.22 1.07
CA TYR A 78 -18.52 9.80 -0.07
C TYR A 78 -19.49 10.52 -1.02
N ALA A 79 -20.60 9.86 -1.38
CA ALA A 79 -21.59 10.42 -2.29
C ALA A 79 -22.24 11.70 -1.71
N SER A 80 -22.71 11.61 -0.47
CA SER A 80 -23.43 12.72 0.18
C SER A 80 -22.52 13.90 0.52
N ASN A 81 -21.29 13.65 0.98
CA ASN A 81 -20.30 14.71 1.22
C ASN A 81 -19.94 15.42 -0.07
N SER A 82 -19.64 14.69 -1.15
CA SER A 82 -19.34 15.28 -2.46
C SER A 82 -20.51 16.13 -2.97
N TYR A 83 -21.74 15.63 -2.82
CA TYR A 83 -22.92 16.34 -3.25
C TYR A 83 -23.18 17.62 -2.45
N SER A 84 -22.86 17.64 -1.15
CA SER A 84 -22.99 18.83 -0.31
C SER A 84 -22.17 20.04 -0.82
N TYR A 85 -21.06 19.80 -1.52
CA TYR A 85 -20.30 20.86 -2.20
C TYR A 85 -20.80 21.11 -3.62
N HIS A 86 -21.18 20.05 -4.35
CA HIS A 86 -21.67 20.15 -5.73
C HIS A 86 -22.92 21.04 -5.86
N VAL A 87 -23.83 21.00 -4.90
CA VAL A 87 -25.04 21.83 -4.90
C VAL A 87 -24.77 23.34 -4.67
N LEU A 88 -23.52 23.72 -4.34
CA LEU A 88 -23.11 25.12 -4.26
C LEU A 88 -22.74 25.73 -5.62
N LEU A 89 -22.66 24.91 -6.68
CA LEU A 89 -22.37 25.40 -8.03
C LEU A 89 -23.49 26.31 -8.57
N PRO A 90 -23.16 27.29 -9.44
CA PRO A 90 -24.17 28.17 -10.05
C PRO A 90 -25.31 27.39 -10.72
N GLY A 91 -26.55 27.84 -10.53
CA GLY A 91 -27.75 27.25 -11.13
C GLY A 91 -28.40 26.09 -10.36
N LYS A 92 -27.88 25.70 -9.18
CA LYS A 92 -28.35 24.53 -8.42
C LYS A 92 -29.18 24.82 -7.17
N THR A 93 -29.82 26.00 -7.11
CA THR A 93 -30.58 26.44 -5.93
C THR A 93 -31.65 25.43 -5.52
N SER A 94 -32.44 24.91 -6.47
CA SER A 94 -33.51 23.94 -6.16
C SER A 94 -32.97 22.60 -5.65
N GLN A 95 -31.85 22.12 -6.20
CA GLN A 95 -31.18 20.90 -5.77
C GLN A 95 -30.57 21.07 -4.37
N ARG A 96 -30.00 22.24 -4.09
CA ARG A 96 -29.51 22.61 -2.76
C ARG A 96 -30.63 22.59 -1.72
N GLU A 97 -31.78 23.19 -2.03
CA GLU A 97 -32.95 23.17 -1.14
C GLU A 97 -33.47 21.74 -0.91
N THR A 98 -33.52 20.93 -1.97
CA THR A 98 -33.93 19.52 -1.89
C THR A 98 -32.97 18.70 -1.02
N PHE A 99 -31.67 18.90 -1.17
CA PHE A 99 -30.63 18.25 -0.36
C PHE A 99 -30.72 18.66 1.11
N ILE A 100 -30.85 19.95 1.39
CA ILE A 100 -31.00 20.44 2.78
C ILE A 100 -32.23 19.83 3.44
N LYS A 101 -33.37 19.78 2.73
CA LYS A 101 -34.59 19.18 3.26
C LYS A 101 -34.41 17.68 3.54
N GLY A 102 -33.83 16.93 2.61
CA GLY A 102 -33.58 15.50 2.80
C GLY A 102 -32.59 15.20 3.93
N ALA A 103 -31.54 16.01 4.05
CA ALA A 103 -30.59 15.92 5.17
C ALA A 103 -31.27 16.26 6.51
N ALA A 104 -32.11 17.29 6.56
CA ALA A 104 -32.88 17.64 7.76
C ALA A 104 -33.87 16.54 8.16
N ASP A 105 -34.57 15.95 7.18
CA ASP A 105 -35.50 14.84 7.41
C ASP A 105 -34.75 13.60 7.95
N ALA A 106 -33.56 13.27 7.41
CA ALA A 106 -32.71 12.20 7.94
C ALA A 106 -32.20 12.49 9.37
N LEU A 107 -31.77 13.72 9.63
CA LEU A 107 -31.28 14.16 10.93
C LEU A 107 -32.32 13.94 12.03
N ALA A 108 -33.60 14.15 11.71
CA ALA A 108 -34.72 13.99 12.64
C ALA A 108 -34.99 12.53 13.04
N VAL A 109 -34.73 11.56 12.14
CA VAL A 109 -35.10 10.15 12.34
C VAL A 109 -33.94 9.27 12.82
N LEU A 110 -32.69 9.63 12.52
CA LEU A 110 -31.53 8.89 13.01
C LEU A 110 -31.51 8.87 14.55
N THR A 111 -30.96 7.81 15.13
CA THR A 111 -30.84 7.68 16.60
C THR A 111 -29.40 7.86 17.07
N ASP A 112 -28.44 7.36 16.29
CA ASP A 112 -27.02 7.44 16.59
C ASP A 112 -26.46 8.87 16.49
N LYS A 113 -25.53 9.19 17.40
CA LYS A 113 -24.98 10.55 17.51
C LYS A 113 -23.89 10.83 16.48
N ASP A 114 -23.13 9.83 16.05
CA ASP A 114 -22.07 10.01 15.06
C ASP A 114 -22.67 10.21 13.67
N SER A 115 -23.66 9.41 13.29
CA SER A 115 -24.41 9.61 12.04
C SER A 115 -25.07 11.00 12.01
N LYS A 116 -25.72 11.43 13.11
CA LYS A 116 -26.26 12.80 13.22
C LYS A 116 -25.17 13.87 13.08
N GLY A 117 -24.02 13.66 13.71
CA GLY A 117 -22.86 14.55 13.60
C GLY A 117 -22.39 14.71 12.15
N PHE A 118 -22.37 13.62 11.37
CA PHE A 118 -22.07 13.65 9.95
C PHE A 118 -23.12 14.44 9.15
N ILE A 119 -24.41 14.23 9.41
CA ILE A 119 -25.47 15.01 8.72
C ILE A 119 -25.37 16.51 9.02
N ILE A 120 -25.07 16.88 10.28
CA ILE A 120 -24.84 18.28 10.65
C ILE A 120 -23.64 18.86 9.87
N GLN A 121 -22.60 18.07 9.61
CA GLN A 121 -21.47 18.50 8.77
C GLN A 121 -21.88 18.73 7.31
N LEU A 122 -22.75 17.88 6.75
CA LEU A 122 -23.31 18.11 5.40
C LEU A 122 -24.11 19.41 5.34
N LEU A 123 -24.91 19.68 6.38
CA LEU A 123 -25.66 20.93 6.53
C LEU A 123 -24.74 22.14 6.78
N GLN A 124 -23.59 21.99 7.43
CA GLN A 124 -22.59 23.06 7.52
C GLN A 124 -22.02 23.42 6.14
N ASN A 125 -21.84 22.44 5.26
CA ASN A 125 -21.30 22.66 3.91
C ASN A 125 -22.33 23.33 3.00
N ALA A 126 -23.55 22.78 2.95
CA ALA A 126 -24.58 23.16 1.99
C ALA A 126 -25.68 24.06 2.55
N GLY A 127 -25.83 24.21 3.86
CA GLY A 127 -27.00 24.80 4.51
C GLY A 127 -27.28 26.27 4.16
N ASN A 128 -28.56 26.64 4.22
CA ASN A 128 -29.08 28.01 4.21
C ASN A 128 -30.15 28.12 5.32
N ASP A 129 -31.02 29.14 5.28
CA ASP A 129 -32.06 29.33 6.30
C ASP A 129 -33.01 28.13 6.49
N LEU A 130 -33.16 27.25 5.49
CA LEU A 130 -33.93 26.01 5.62
C LEU A 130 -33.32 25.02 6.63
N ALA A 131 -32.00 25.08 6.86
CA ALA A 131 -31.31 24.22 7.82
C ALA A 131 -31.33 24.78 9.26
N VAL A 132 -31.72 26.05 9.45
CA VAL A 132 -31.57 26.74 10.73
C VAL A 132 -32.43 26.11 11.83
N ALA A 133 -33.72 25.91 11.58
CA ALA A 133 -34.61 25.29 12.57
C ALA A 133 -34.21 23.84 12.92
N PRO A 134 -33.91 22.94 11.94
CA PRO A 134 -33.39 21.61 12.22
C PRO A 134 -32.10 21.61 13.05
N LEU A 135 -31.13 22.46 12.73
CA LEU A 135 -29.88 22.58 13.49
C LEU A 135 -30.10 23.13 14.90
N GLY A 136 -31.04 24.06 15.04
CA GLY A 136 -31.42 24.68 16.32
C GLY A 136 -31.84 23.67 17.39
N MET A 137 -32.48 22.57 16.99
CA MET A 137 -32.92 21.49 17.91
C MET A 137 -31.78 20.81 18.67
N TYR A 138 -30.56 20.88 18.14
CA TYR A 138 -29.37 20.22 18.73
C TYR A 138 -28.47 21.19 19.49
N LEU A 139 -28.85 22.46 19.60
CA LEU A 139 -28.07 23.46 20.31
C LEU A 139 -27.99 23.22 21.81
N THR A 140 -28.88 22.43 22.40
CA THR A 140 -28.84 22.05 23.83
C THR A 140 -28.23 20.67 24.08
N ASP A 141 -27.84 19.94 23.03
CA ASP A 141 -27.24 18.60 23.15
C ASP A 141 -25.75 18.68 23.50
N GLN A 142 -25.31 17.95 24.52
CA GLN A 142 -23.91 18.01 24.97
C GLN A 142 -22.88 17.53 23.94
N TYR A 143 -23.26 16.62 23.04
CA TYR A 143 -22.38 16.06 22.01
C TYR A 143 -22.49 16.81 20.68
N LEU A 144 -23.71 17.19 20.29
CA LEU A 144 -23.99 17.76 18.97
C LEU A 144 -23.99 19.30 18.94
N SER A 145 -24.10 19.98 20.08
CA SER A 145 -24.19 21.45 20.14
C SER A 145 -23.02 22.17 19.49
N GLU A 146 -21.79 21.66 19.60
CA GLU A 146 -20.63 22.29 18.96
C GLU A 146 -20.77 22.27 17.43
N LYS A 147 -21.11 21.11 16.87
CA LYS A 147 -21.27 20.91 15.42
C LYS A 147 -22.44 21.77 14.90
N ALA A 148 -23.56 21.75 15.61
CA ALA A 148 -24.74 22.54 15.26
C ALA A 148 -24.45 24.05 15.31
N ALA A 149 -23.78 24.53 16.36
CA ALA A 149 -23.43 25.94 16.50
C ALA A 149 -22.48 26.41 15.40
N ARG A 150 -21.49 25.58 15.04
CA ARG A 150 -20.57 25.86 13.91
C ARG A 150 -21.28 25.87 12.57
N ALA A 151 -22.21 24.95 12.35
CA ALA A 151 -23.04 24.92 11.14
C ALA A 151 -23.86 26.21 11.00
N LEU A 152 -24.55 26.63 12.06
CA LEU A 152 -25.30 27.89 12.08
C LEU A 152 -24.41 29.12 11.87
N ALA A 153 -23.23 29.15 12.50
CA ALA A 153 -22.25 30.23 12.29
C ALA A 153 -21.77 30.32 10.84
N ARG A 154 -21.64 29.18 10.17
CA ARG A 154 -21.24 29.10 8.76
C ARG A 154 -22.34 29.57 7.81
N ILE A 155 -23.61 29.28 8.14
CA ILE A 155 -24.79 29.79 7.42
C ILE A 155 -24.81 31.32 7.48
N GLY A 156 -24.52 31.90 8.65
CA GLY A 156 -24.16 33.32 8.75
C GLY A 156 -25.31 34.32 8.57
N THR A 157 -26.57 33.86 8.54
CA THR A 157 -27.75 34.71 8.37
C THR A 157 -28.26 35.28 9.69
N ASP A 158 -29.14 36.27 9.62
CA ASP A 158 -29.79 36.86 10.80
C ASP A 158 -30.62 35.83 11.57
N GLU A 159 -31.30 34.91 10.87
CA GLU A 159 -32.09 33.85 11.49
C GLU A 159 -31.22 32.82 12.23
N ALA A 160 -30.07 32.45 11.66
CA ALA A 160 -29.08 31.63 12.34
C ALA A 160 -28.54 32.33 13.60
N GLY A 161 -28.29 33.65 13.52
CA GLY A 161 -27.87 34.47 14.66
C GLY A 161 -28.92 34.55 15.76
N LYS A 162 -30.19 34.77 15.41
CA LYS A 162 -31.33 34.74 16.34
C LYS A 162 -31.49 33.39 17.02
N THR A 163 -31.36 32.30 16.28
CA THR A 163 -31.48 30.93 16.79
C THR A 163 -30.36 30.62 17.79
N LEU A 164 -29.11 30.95 17.45
CA LEU A 164 -27.97 30.84 18.37
C LEU A 164 -28.18 31.69 19.62
N MET A 165 -28.54 32.96 19.46
CA MET A 165 -28.78 33.87 20.59
C MET A 165 -29.91 33.38 21.49
N GLY A 166 -30.98 32.84 20.92
CA GLY A 166 -32.14 32.30 21.63
C GLY A 166 -31.83 31.06 22.47
N ALA A 167 -30.79 30.30 22.13
CA ALA A 167 -30.36 29.13 22.91
C ALA A 167 -29.51 29.49 24.15
N LEU A 168 -28.96 30.71 24.24
CA LEU A 168 -28.05 31.11 25.32
C LEU A 168 -28.65 31.13 26.75
N PRO A 169 -29.91 31.57 26.98
CA PRO A 169 -30.46 31.64 28.33
C PRO A 169 -30.40 30.30 29.06
N ASP A 170 -30.81 29.23 28.38
CA ASP A 170 -30.98 27.88 28.94
C ASP A 170 -29.75 26.96 28.75
N ALA A 171 -28.70 27.44 28.08
CA ALA A 171 -27.50 26.66 27.81
C ALA A 171 -26.64 26.44 29.07
N ALA A 172 -26.29 25.17 29.32
CA ALA A 172 -25.23 24.77 30.26
C ALA A 172 -23.87 25.32 29.82
N ASP A 173 -22.90 25.43 30.73
CA ASP A 173 -21.65 26.19 30.49
C ASP A 173 -20.87 25.74 29.24
N ASN A 174 -20.73 24.44 29.00
CA ASN A 174 -20.04 23.90 27.80
C ASN A 174 -20.81 24.23 26.50
N VAL A 175 -22.13 24.08 26.53
CA VAL A 175 -23.01 24.42 25.41
C VAL A 175 -22.99 25.93 25.13
N ALA A 176 -23.01 26.74 26.19
CA ALA A 176 -22.95 28.19 26.10
C ALA A 176 -21.62 28.64 25.45
N ILE A 177 -20.50 27.98 25.76
CA ILE A 177 -19.22 28.23 25.06
C ILE A 177 -19.36 28.03 23.56
N HIS A 178 -19.96 26.92 23.11
CA HIS A 178 -20.13 26.62 21.68
C HIS A 178 -20.94 27.72 20.97
N VAL A 179 -22.08 28.10 21.56
CA VAL A 179 -22.98 29.12 21.02
C VAL A 179 -22.33 30.51 21.02
N ILE A 180 -21.66 30.90 22.11
CA ILE A 180 -20.96 32.19 22.21
C ILE A 180 -19.83 32.29 21.18
N ASN A 181 -19.05 31.22 21.01
CA ASN A 181 -17.99 31.18 19.99
C ASN A 181 -18.56 31.34 18.57
N ALA A 182 -19.69 30.68 18.28
CA ALA A 182 -20.41 30.81 17.00
C ALA A 182 -20.88 32.26 16.75
N LEU A 183 -21.54 32.88 17.73
CA LEU A 183 -21.98 34.27 17.66
C LEU A 183 -20.81 35.26 17.52
N GLY A 184 -19.71 35.00 18.23
CA GLY A 184 -18.47 35.77 18.14
C GLY A 184 -17.79 35.65 16.77
N PHE A 185 -17.80 34.45 16.18
CA PHE A 185 -17.29 34.21 14.82
C PHE A 185 -18.08 35.02 13.78
N MET A 186 -19.41 35.02 13.89
CA MET A 186 -20.32 35.82 13.05
C MET A 186 -20.20 37.33 13.31
N ALA A 187 -19.60 37.74 14.43
CA ALA A 187 -19.66 39.10 14.95
C ALA A 187 -21.11 39.63 15.02
N TYR A 188 -22.05 38.78 15.45
CA TYR A 188 -23.49 39.06 15.44
C TYR A 188 -23.88 40.10 16.50
N ALA A 189 -24.08 41.35 16.06
CA ALA A 189 -24.29 42.49 16.95
C ALA A 189 -25.48 42.36 17.94
N PRO A 190 -26.65 41.82 17.56
CA PRO A 190 -27.78 41.70 18.49
C PRO A 190 -27.50 40.84 19.73
N ALA A 191 -26.52 39.92 19.66
CA ALA A 191 -26.16 39.06 20.79
C ALA A 191 -25.29 39.74 21.86
N GLU A 192 -24.87 41.00 21.68
CA GLU A 192 -23.96 41.69 22.59
C GLU A 192 -24.46 41.65 24.05
N GLN A 193 -25.73 42.00 24.30
CA GLN A 193 -26.29 42.03 25.66
C GLN A 193 -26.39 40.63 26.28
N SER A 194 -26.77 39.62 25.50
CA SER A 194 -26.88 38.23 25.96
C SER A 194 -25.51 37.64 26.33
N ILE A 195 -24.47 37.95 25.55
CA ILE A 195 -23.11 37.51 25.85
C ILE A 195 -22.53 38.27 27.06
N LEU A 196 -22.82 39.57 27.18
CA LEU A 196 -22.42 40.36 28.36
C LEU A 196 -22.95 39.75 29.65
N ALA A 197 -24.22 39.32 29.67
CA ALA A 197 -24.82 38.66 30.83
C ALA A 197 -24.08 37.38 31.26
N LYS A 198 -23.47 36.65 30.31
CA LYS A 198 -22.68 35.42 30.58
C LYS A 198 -21.20 35.70 30.86
N SER A 199 -20.71 36.92 30.62
CA SER A 199 -19.29 37.29 30.80
C SER A 199 -18.84 37.44 32.25
N ALA A 200 -19.79 37.59 33.19
CA ALA A 200 -19.54 37.72 34.63
C ALA A 200 -19.48 36.37 35.37
N THR A 201 -19.13 35.29 34.66
CA THR A 201 -18.99 33.93 35.21
C THR A 201 -17.62 33.71 35.88
N THR A 202 -17.55 32.75 36.81
CA THR A 202 -16.29 32.26 37.39
C THR A 202 -15.66 31.14 36.55
N ASP A 203 -16.40 30.54 35.61
CA ASP A 203 -15.86 29.53 34.70
C ASP A 203 -14.90 30.18 33.68
N ILE A 204 -13.65 29.72 33.67
CA ILE A 204 -12.58 30.32 32.87
C ILE A 204 -12.85 30.14 31.36
N GLY A 205 -13.37 28.98 30.95
CA GLY A 205 -13.63 28.66 29.54
C GLY A 205 -14.75 29.52 28.95
N LEU A 206 -15.86 29.63 29.68
CA LEU A 206 -17.01 30.44 29.32
C LEU A 206 -16.67 31.92 29.35
N ARG A 207 -15.94 32.38 30.36
CA ARG A 207 -15.46 33.77 30.42
C ARG A 207 -14.56 34.10 29.24
N LYS A 208 -13.63 33.22 28.87
CA LYS A 208 -12.76 33.39 27.70
C LYS A 208 -13.56 33.49 26.40
N ALA A 209 -14.50 32.57 26.19
CA ALA A 209 -15.37 32.57 25.02
C ALA A 209 -16.18 33.88 24.92
N ALA A 210 -16.77 34.33 26.04
CA ALA A 210 -17.55 35.56 26.11
C ALA A 210 -16.70 36.81 25.80
N LEU A 211 -15.53 36.97 26.45
CA LEU A 211 -14.65 38.12 26.21
C LEU A 211 -14.16 38.15 24.76
N TYR A 212 -13.77 36.99 24.21
CA TYR A 212 -13.38 36.89 22.81
C TYR A 212 -14.52 37.27 21.87
N ALA A 213 -15.72 36.73 22.06
CA ALA A 213 -16.88 37.04 21.22
C ALA A 213 -17.26 38.54 21.28
N LEU A 214 -17.26 39.14 22.47
CA LEU A 214 -17.51 40.58 22.65
C LEU A 214 -16.46 41.42 21.92
N SER A 215 -15.18 41.02 21.97
CA SER A 215 -14.11 41.73 21.24
C SER A 215 -14.28 41.69 19.72
N ARG A 216 -14.83 40.58 19.19
CA ARG A 216 -15.09 40.38 17.77
C ARG A 216 -16.33 41.14 17.29
N ILE A 217 -17.39 41.15 18.10
CA ILE A 217 -18.60 41.95 17.86
C ILE A 217 -18.23 43.44 17.83
N GLY A 218 -17.43 43.89 18.79
CA GLY A 218 -16.91 45.26 18.82
C GLY A 218 -18.00 46.29 19.11
N GLY A 219 -18.99 45.95 19.93
CA GLY A 219 -20.07 46.85 20.32
C GLY A 219 -19.68 47.80 21.46
N ALA A 220 -20.40 48.91 21.59
CA ALA A 220 -20.05 49.97 22.54
C ALA A 220 -20.23 49.54 24.00
N SER A 221 -21.20 48.65 24.29
CA SER A 221 -21.45 48.14 25.64
C SER A 221 -20.33 47.22 26.13
N SER A 222 -19.64 46.53 25.21
CA SER A 222 -18.51 45.65 25.50
C SER A 222 -17.28 46.38 26.03
N LYS A 223 -17.13 47.68 25.72
CA LYS A 223 -15.92 48.46 26.02
C LYS A 223 -15.54 48.43 27.50
N LEU A 224 -16.50 48.70 28.40
CA LEU A 224 -16.23 48.78 29.84
C LEU A 224 -15.86 47.40 30.38
N VAL A 225 -16.63 46.36 30.03
CA VAL A 225 -16.37 44.98 30.47
C VAL A 225 -14.99 44.49 30.02
N LEU A 226 -14.62 44.71 28.76
CA LEU A 226 -13.30 44.30 28.25
C LEU A 226 -12.17 45.09 28.89
N SER A 227 -12.34 46.41 29.07
CA SER A 227 -11.35 47.27 29.72
C SER A 227 -11.14 46.87 31.19
N ASP A 228 -12.22 46.63 31.93
CA ASP A 228 -12.17 46.26 33.34
C ASP A 228 -11.61 44.85 33.53
N ALA A 229 -11.97 43.91 32.65
CA ALA A 229 -11.39 42.56 32.66
C ALA A 229 -9.88 42.60 32.36
N ALA A 230 -9.43 43.37 31.37
CA ALA A 230 -8.01 43.53 31.06
C ALA A 230 -7.25 44.21 32.21
N LYS A 231 -7.87 45.20 32.87
CA LYS A 231 -7.31 45.87 34.05
C LYS A 231 -7.21 44.94 35.25
N ALA A 232 -8.25 44.13 35.50
CA ALA A 232 -8.26 43.13 36.57
C ALA A 232 -7.20 42.04 36.33
N ALA A 233 -6.98 41.67 35.07
CA ALA A 233 -5.87 40.82 34.65
C ALA A 233 -4.51 41.53 34.70
N GLY A 234 -4.42 42.79 35.15
CA GLY A 234 -3.16 43.53 35.21
C GLY A 234 -2.51 43.73 33.84
N TYR A 235 -3.28 43.67 32.75
CA TYR A 235 -2.81 43.76 31.37
C TYR A 235 -1.76 42.70 30.97
N ILE A 236 -1.77 41.52 31.61
CA ILE A 236 -0.93 40.37 31.21
C ILE A 236 -1.75 39.34 30.44
N TYR A 237 -1.06 38.36 29.83
CA TYR A 237 -1.70 37.20 29.24
C TYR A 237 -2.02 36.19 30.32
N GLU A 238 -3.30 35.83 30.45
CA GLU A 238 -3.80 34.89 31.44
C GLU A 238 -4.92 34.02 30.84
N PRO A 239 -5.32 32.90 31.48
CA PRO A 239 -6.23 31.90 30.89
C PRO A 239 -7.57 32.43 30.34
N THR A 240 -8.15 33.49 30.92
CA THR A 240 -9.40 34.10 30.42
C THR A 240 -9.19 34.92 29.14
N GLY A 241 -7.95 35.25 28.79
CA GLY A 241 -7.61 36.00 27.58
C GLY A 241 -8.11 37.46 27.59
N ALA A 242 -8.39 38.03 28.76
CA ALA A 242 -9.04 39.33 28.88
C ALA A 242 -8.26 40.48 28.21
N THR A 243 -6.95 40.52 28.42
CA THR A 243 -6.07 41.52 27.80
C THR A 243 -6.07 41.41 26.29
N THR A 244 -5.97 40.19 25.76
CA THR A 244 -6.03 39.92 24.32
C THR A 244 -7.37 40.35 23.72
N ALA A 245 -8.47 40.03 24.40
CA ALA A 245 -9.80 40.46 23.97
C ALA A 245 -9.90 41.99 23.90
N TYR A 246 -9.33 42.72 24.86
CA TYR A 246 -9.37 44.19 24.82
C TYR A 246 -8.49 44.80 23.72
N VAL A 247 -7.32 44.21 23.45
CA VAL A 247 -6.48 44.58 22.30
C VAL A 247 -7.21 44.30 20.98
N ASN A 248 -7.81 43.12 20.83
CA ASN A 248 -8.60 42.75 19.65
C ASN A 248 -9.78 43.69 19.44
N TYR A 249 -10.44 44.11 20.51
CA TYR A 249 -11.50 45.12 20.46
C TYR A 249 -10.99 46.45 19.90
N ALA A 250 -9.80 46.89 20.30
CA ALA A 250 -9.19 48.10 19.76
C ALA A 250 -8.89 47.99 18.25
N HIS A 251 -8.36 46.85 17.78
CA HIS A 251 -8.20 46.59 16.34
C HIS A 251 -9.55 46.53 15.61
N ARG A 252 -10.57 45.92 16.23
CA ARG A 252 -11.92 45.85 15.66
C ARG A 252 -12.55 47.24 15.50
N LEU A 253 -12.28 48.16 16.42
CA LEU A 253 -12.69 49.56 16.29
C LEU A 253 -12.02 50.27 15.12
N VAL A 254 -10.72 50.04 14.88
CA VAL A 254 -10.03 50.55 13.67
C VAL A 254 -10.71 50.03 12.40
N ALA A 255 -10.99 48.72 12.34
CA ALA A 255 -11.67 48.11 11.19
C ALA A 255 -13.12 48.61 10.98
N ARG A 256 -13.72 49.23 11.99
CA ARG A 256 -15.06 49.85 11.94
C ARG A 256 -15.00 51.39 11.82
N ASP A 257 -13.82 51.93 11.51
CA ASP A 257 -13.56 53.36 11.35
C ASP A 257 -13.71 54.22 12.63
N ASP A 258 -13.77 53.60 13.82
CA ASP A 258 -13.66 54.30 15.12
C ASP A 258 -12.19 54.38 15.59
N VAL A 259 -11.37 55.02 14.75
CA VAL A 259 -9.94 55.20 15.00
C VAL A 259 -9.68 56.07 16.23
N ALA A 260 -10.57 57.01 16.54
CA ALA A 260 -10.43 57.90 17.68
C ALA A 260 -10.51 57.14 19.02
N THR A 261 -11.48 56.23 19.16
CA THR A 261 -11.58 55.39 20.35
C THR A 261 -10.45 54.37 20.41
N ALA A 262 -10.11 53.72 19.30
CA ALA A 262 -9.00 52.78 19.24
C ALA A 262 -7.67 53.42 19.66
N ARG A 263 -7.38 54.63 19.16
CA ARG A 263 -6.18 55.42 19.53
C ARG A 263 -6.13 55.74 21.02
N LYS A 264 -7.27 56.11 21.62
CA LYS A 264 -7.36 56.35 23.07
C LYS A 264 -7.03 55.08 23.86
N ILE A 265 -7.58 53.93 23.45
CA ILE A 265 -7.30 52.64 24.06
C ILE A 265 -5.82 52.28 23.93
N ALA A 266 -5.26 52.31 22.71
CA ALA A 266 -3.86 51.99 22.46
C ALA A 266 -2.90 52.90 23.25
N THR A 267 -3.16 54.20 23.29
CA THR A 267 -2.38 55.16 24.09
C THR A 267 -2.45 54.85 25.58
N SER A 268 -3.64 54.48 26.06
CA SER A 268 -3.87 54.12 27.46
C SER A 268 -3.13 52.84 27.84
N LEU A 269 -3.26 51.78 27.03
CA LEU A 269 -2.54 50.53 27.20
C LEU A 269 -1.03 50.79 27.24
N PHE A 270 -0.50 51.47 26.22
CA PHE A 270 0.92 51.80 26.13
C PHE A 270 1.48 52.53 27.37
N LYS A 271 0.69 53.44 27.95
CA LYS A 271 1.10 54.18 29.17
C LYS A 271 1.04 53.33 30.43
N GLN A 272 0.13 52.36 30.51
CA GLN A 272 -0.13 51.55 31.70
C GLN A 272 0.67 50.25 31.73
N THR A 273 1.14 49.76 30.58
CA THR A 273 1.88 48.50 30.44
C THR A 273 3.39 48.74 30.47
N LYS A 274 3.96 49.03 31.64
CA LYS A 274 5.42 49.29 31.79
C LYS A 274 6.18 48.21 32.55
N GLN A 275 5.47 47.26 33.14
CA GLN A 275 6.09 46.17 33.89
C GLN A 275 6.57 45.07 32.93
N ALA A 276 7.61 44.33 33.31
CA ALA A 276 8.19 43.27 32.47
C ALA A 276 7.15 42.23 32.01
N GLN A 277 6.27 41.79 32.90
CA GLN A 277 5.17 40.85 32.60
C GLN A 277 4.12 41.37 31.60
N GLN A 278 4.12 42.68 31.30
CA GLN A 278 3.18 43.34 30.40
C GLN A 278 3.81 43.64 29.02
N VAL A 279 5.03 43.19 28.77
CA VAL A 279 5.82 43.53 27.58
C VAL A 279 5.06 43.27 26.28
N HIS A 280 4.39 42.12 26.16
CA HIS A 280 3.62 41.76 24.97
C HIS A 280 2.43 42.70 24.73
N THR A 281 1.76 43.15 25.79
CA THR A 281 0.67 44.13 25.69
C THR A 281 1.20 45.52 25.32
N ARG A 282 2.36 45.90 25.85
CA ARG A 282 3.07 47.14 25.48
C ARG A 282 3.45 47.13 24.00
N ILE A 283 3.95 46.00 23.50
CA ILE A 283 4.27 45.79 22.08
C ILE A 283 3.01 45.89 21.22
N ALA A 284 1.92 45.21 21.60
CA ALA A 284 0.66 45.28 20.86
C ALA A 284 0.13 46.73 20.77
N ALA A 285 0.19 47.47 21.88
CA ALA A 285 -0.18 48.88 21.90
C ALA A 285 0.75 49.75 21.03
N LEU A 286 2.06 49.49 21.03
CA LEU A 286 3.03 50.16 20.16
C LEU A 286 2.76 49.88 18.67
N GLY A 287 2.47 48.61 18.33
CA GLY A 287 2.09 48.19 16.98
C GLY A 287 0.82 48.89 16.50
N LEU A 288 -0.25 48.86 17.30
CA LEU A 288 -1.51 49.54 16.98
C LEU A 288 -1.35 51.07 16.87
N LEU A 289 -0.53 51.70 17.72
CA LEU A 289 -0.20 53.12 17.57
C LEU A 289 0.59 53.40 16.30
N THR A 290 1.46 52.48 15.87
CA THR A 290 2.24 52.60 14.64
C THR A 290 1.34 52.48 13.41
N GLU A 291 0.40 51.53 13.40
CA GLU A 291 -0.66 51.39 12.38
C GLU A 291 -1.50 52.68 12.28
N ILE A 292 -1.90 53.24 13.41
CA ILE A 292 -2.76 54.44 13.49
C ILE A 292 -2.01 55.76 13.15
N ASN A 293 -0.72 55.87 13.46
CA ASN A 293 0.04 57.13 13.35
C ASN A 293 0.99 57.21 12.15
N GLY A 294 1.38 56.06 11.58
CA GLY A 294 2.37 55.98 10.51
C GLY A 294 3.70 56.66 10.88
N ALA A 295 4.25 57.46 9.96
CA ALA A 295 5.53 58.14 10.12
C ALA A 295 5.63 59.05 11.36
N LYS A 296 4.51 59.52 11.92
CA LYS A 296 4.51 60.32 13.17
C LYS A 296 5.00 59.50 14.38
N GLN A 297 5.03 58.17 14.29
CA GLN A 297 5.46 57.27 15.35
C GLN A 297 6.99 57.07 15.40
N VAL A 298 7.74 57.42 14.34
CA VAL A 298 9.19 57.15 14.19
C VAL A 298 10.01 57.65 15.39
N LYS A 299 9.69 58.83 15.93
CA LYS A 299 10.39 59.39 17.09
C LYS A 299 10.25 58.50 18.33
N GLU A 300 9.07 57.92 18.55
CA GLU A 300 8.83 57.01 19.68
C GLU A 300 9.43 55.62 19.42
N LEU A 301 9.45 55.15 18.16
CA LEU A 301 10.15 53.90 17.79
C LEU A 301 11.66 54.00 18.03
N LEU A 302 12.29 55.10 17.62
CA LEU A 302 13.71 55.39 17.91
C LEU A 302 14.03 55.54 19.40
N LYS A 303 13.03 55.88 20.22
CA LYS A 303 13.16 55.92 21.68
C LYS A 303 13.02 54.52 22.28
N ALA A 304 12.10 53.72 21.75
CA ALA A 304 11.86 52.35 22.16
C ALA A 304 12.99 51.39 21.71
N SER A 305 13.73 51.75 20.64
CA SER A 305 14.88 50.97 20.15
C SER A 305 16.09 50.93 21.10
N LYS A 306 16.00 51.62 22.24
CA LYS A 306 17.01 51.63 23.30
C LYS A 306 16.41 51.36 24.69
N ASP A 307 15.22 50.74 24.70
CA ASP A 307 14.59 50.29 25.95
C ASP A 307 15.37 49.08 26.49
N ASP A 308 15.44 48.96 27.82
CA ASP A 308 16.21 47.91 28.50
C ASP A 308 15.59 46.51 28.23
N ASP A 309 14.28 46.45 27.99
CA ASP A 309 13.58 45.20 27.63
C ASP A 309 13.88 44.80 26.17
N ALA A 310 14.55 43.65 26.01
CA ALA A 310 14.99 43.15 24.71
C ALA A 310 13.84 42.82 23.75
N THR A 311 12.75 42.25 24.26
CA THR A 311 11.60 41.88 23.43
C THR A 311 10.90 43.13 22.90
N TYR A 312 10.72 44.14 23.75
CA TYR A 312 10.12 45.41 23.35
C TYR A 312 11.00 46.22 22.40
N ARG A 313 12.31 46.30 22.68
CA ARG A 313 13.28 46.95 21.81
C ARG A 313 13.30 46.36 20.40
N ASN A 314 13.39 45.04 20.29
CA ASN A 314 13.44 44.37 19.00
C ASN A 314 12.13 44.52 18.21
N ALA A 315 10.97 44.51 18.88
CA ALA A 315 9.70 44.84 18.24
C ALA A 315 9.67 46.28 17.71
N ALA A 316 10.24 47.25 18.45
CA ALA A 316 10.33 48.63 18.00
C ALA A 316 11.26 48.81 16.79
N LEU A 317 12.41 48.11 16.78
CA LEU A 317 13.32 48.08 15.63
C LEU A 317 12.63 47.52 14.37
N GLN A 318 11.87 46.42 14.51
CA GLN A 318 11.11 45.85 13.39
C GLN A 318 10.01 46.80 12.88
N LEU A 319 9.26 47.44 13.78
CA LEU A 319 8.25 48.44 13.41
C LEU A 319 8.84 49.70 12.74
N LEU A 320 10.14 49.97 12.94
CA LEU A 320 10.84 51.11 12.34
C LEU A 320 11.22 50.87 10.87
N VAL A 321 11.33 49.62 10.42
CA VAL A 321 11.84 49.25 9.09
C VAL A 321 11.16 50.02 7.94
N PRO A 322 9.83 50.16 7.88
CA PRO A 322 9.16 50.87 6.78
C PRO A 322 9.46 52.39 6.73
N TYR A 323 10.13 52.93 7.75
CA TYR A 323 10.38 54.36 7.94
C TYR A 323 11.87 54.71 8.03
N LEU A 324 12.76 53.79 7.64
CA LEU A 324 14.20 54.03 7.67
C LEU A 324 14.63 55.07 6.62
N ASP A 325 15.47 55.99 7.04
CA ASP A 325 16.11 57.04 6.25
C ASP A 325 17.47 57.43 6.86
N ASP A 326 18.21 58.33 6.22
CA ASP A 326 19.54 58.76 6.70
C ASP A 326 19.48 59.38 8.10
N HIS A 327 18.41 60.11 8.42
CA HIS A 327 18.25 60.79 9.71
C HIS A 327 17.99 59.79 10.84
N SER A 328 17.08 58.83 10.64
CA SER A 328 16.77 57.76 11.59
C SER A 328 17.95 56.79 11.75
N THR A 329 18.66 56.46 10.66
CA THR A 329 19.90 55.66 10.72
C THR A 329 21.00 56.38 11.53
N SER A 330 21.21 57.67 11.28
CA SER A 330 22.13 58.50 12.06
C SER A 330 21.72 58.64 13.53
N ARG A 331 20.42 58.53 13.85
CA ARG A 331 19.93 58.47 15.24
C ARG A 331 20.22 57.11 15.87
N LEU A 332 20.03 56.00 15.14
CA LEU A 332 20.35 54.65 15.62
C LEU A 332 21.83 54.50 15.94
N VAL A 333 22.72 54.99 15.07
CA VAL A 333 24.17 55.00 15.32
C VAL A 333 24.53 55.79 16.58
N ARG A 334 23.94 56.98 16.77
CA ARG A 334 24.16 57.78 18.00
C ARG A 334 23.61 57.10 19.25
N ASN A 335 22.52 56.34 19.13
CA ASN A 335 21.96 55.59 20.24
C ASN A 335 22.90 54.43 20.63
N LEU A 336 23.49 53.74 19.65
CA LEU A 336 24.45 52.64 19.86
C LEU A 336 25.65 53.08 20.72
N ALA A 337 26.24 54.25 20.45
CA ALA A 337 27.39 54.77 21.21
C ALA A 337 27.10 55.02 22.70
N LYS A 338 25.84 55.12 23.11
CA LYS A 338 25.42 55.43 24.49
C LYS A 338 24.68 54.29 25.18
N ALA A 339 24.47 53.19 24.48
CA ALA A 339 23.67 52.07 24.96
C ALA A 339 24.53 51.02 25.66
N ASP A 340 23.89 50.16 26.44
CA ASP A 340 24.55 48.99 27.01
C ASP A 340 24.90 47.96 25.92
N GLU A 341 25.69 46.96 26.31
CA GLU A 341 26.24 45.95 25.42
C GLU A 341 25.17 45.11 24.68
N GLN A 342 24.01 44.85 25.32
CA GLN A 342 22.94 44.04 24.72
C GLN A 342 22.15 44.85 23.69
N ILE A 343 21.86 46.11 24.01
CA ILE A 343 21.22 47.05 23.08
C ILE A 343 22.13 47.31 21.88
N GLN A 344 23.44 47.48 22.11
CA GLN A 344 24.43 47.61 21.05
C GLN A 344 24.40 46.42 20.09
N ALA A 345 24.42 45.20 20.62
CA ALA A 345 24.37 43.98 19.82
C ALA A 345 23.09 43.88 18.96
N ASP A 346 21.92 44.20 19.51
CA ASP A 346 20.65 44.19 18.78
C ASP A 346 20.61 45.23 17.65
N ILE A 347 21.11 46.44 17.90
CA ILE A 347 21.19 47.49 16.87
C ILE A 347 22.16 47.10 15.76
N LEU A 348 23.29 46.45 16.07
CA LEU A 348 24.24 45.96 15.07
C LEU A 348 23.62 44.87 14.18
N ARG A 349 22.94 43.88 14.76
CA ARG A 349 22.25 42.84 13.98
C ARG A 349 21.17 43.44 13.09
N TYR A 350 20.39 44.37 13.63
CA TYR A 350 19.38 45.10 12.87
C TYR A 350 19.98 45.88 11.69
N ALA A 351 21.13 46.54 11.90
CA ALA A 351 21.82 47.27 10.85
C ALA A 351 22.32 46.34 9.73
N GLY A 352 22.85 45.16 10.09
CA GLY A 352 23.22 44.13 9.13
C GLY A 352 22.03 43.59 8.34
N GLU A 353 20.92 43.25 9.02
CA GLU A 353 19.70 42.70 8.41
C GLU A 353 19.06 43.64 7.39
N ASN A 354 19.09 44.95 7.67
CA ASN A 354 18.49 45.98 6.83
C ASN A 354 19.51 46.65 5.88
N GLN A 355 20.71 46.06 5.73
CA GLN A 355 21.76 46.52 4.82
C GLN A 355 22.13 48.01 4.99
N LEU A 356 22.21 48.50 6.23
CA LEU A 356 22.51 49.90 6.54
C LEU A 356 24.00 50.21 6.33
N ARG A 357 24.47 50.28 5.08
CA ARG A 357 25.91 50.42 4.73
C ARG A 357 26.63 51.58 5.39
N SER A 358 25.93 52.68 5.70
CA SER A 358 26.50 53.83 6.41
C SER A 358 26.96 53.49 7.84
N THR A 359 26.55 52.36 8.42
CA THR A 359 26.97 51.91 9.76
C THR A 359 28.28 51.12 9.76
N LEU A 360 28.87 50.84 8.60
CA LEU A 360 30.06 49.98 8.48
C LEU A 360 31.26 50.43 9.36
N PRO A 361 31.59 51.73 9.50
CA PRO A 361 32.69 52.15 10.38
C PRO A 361 32.46 51.72 11.84
N VAL A 362 31.22 51.82 12.31
CA VAL A 362 30.82 51.48 13.69
C VAL A 362 30.76 49.97 13.89
N VAL A 363 30.36 49.22 12.85
CA VAL A 363 30.42 47.76 12.87
C VAL A 363 31.87 47.28 13.01
N ARG A 364 32.82 47.89 12.30
CA ARG A 364 34.25 47.56 12.41
C ARG A 364 34.82 47.89 13.80
N GLU A 365 34.47 49.04 14.36
CA GLU A 365 34.84 49.39 15.74
C GLU A 365 34.31 48.34 16.75
N ALA A 366 33.07 47.87 16.54
CA ALA A 366 32.42 46.90 17.40
C ALA A 366 33.06 45.50 17.39
N LEU A 367 33.87 45.15 16.37
CA LEU A 367 34.64 43.89 16.33
C LEU A 367 35.68 43.80 17.46
N HIS A 368 36.13 44.95 17.96
CA HIS A 368 37.12 45.06 19.04
C HIS A 368 36.49 45.49 20.38
N SER A 369 35.15 45.46 20.49
CA SER A 369 34.45 45.77 21.75
C SER A 369 34.90 44.82 22.86
N ASN A 370 34.92 45.27 24.12
CA ASN A 370 35.17 44.38 25.27
C ASN A 370 34.03 43.37 25.49
N SER A 371 32.84 43.62 24.93
CA SER A 371 31.67 42.75 25.07
C SER A 371 31.61 41.64 24.04
N LEU A 372 31.45 40.41 24.53
CA LEU A 372 31.23 39.21 23.73
C LEU A 372 29.98 39.33 22.82
N TYR A 373 28.92 39.95 23.34
CA TYR A 373 27.66 40.09 22.61
C TYR A 373 27.77 41.06 21.44
N VAL A 374 28.50 42.15 21.66
CA VAL A 374 28.76 43.19 20.65
C VAL A 374 29.66 42.65 19.55
N ARG A 375 30.74 41.94 19.89
CA ARG A 375 31.65 41.32 18.90
C ARG A 375 30.93 40.31 18.01
N GLY A 376 30.14 39.41 18.59
CA GLY A 376 29.38 38.42 17.81
C GLY A 376 28.39 39.08 16.83
N ALA A 377 27.65 40.09 17.29
CA ALA A 377 26.75 40.85 16.43
C ALA A 377 27.49 41.64 15.34
N ALA A 378 28.68 42.17 15.64
CA ALA A 378 29.52 42.88 14.69
C ALA A 378 30.05 41.94 13.59
N VAL A 379 30.45 40.72 13.92
CA VAL A 379 30.87 39.69 12.94
C VAL A 379 29.75 39.39 11.94
N GLU A 380 28.53 39.14 12.44
CA GLU A 380 27.36 38.90 11.59
C GLU A 380 27.01 40.12 10.72
N ALA A 381 27.02 41.32 11.32
CA ALA A 381 26.72 42.55 10.62
C ALA A 381 27.76 42.87 9.54
N LEU A 382 29.06 42.67 9.82
CA LEU A 382 30.13 42.87 8.86
C LEU A 382 29.90 42.01 7.62
N HIS A 383 29.65 40.71 7.81
CA HIS A 383 29.37 39.80 6.71
C HIS A 383 28.16 40.23 5.88
N LYS A 384 27.05 40.60 6.53
CA LYS A 384 25.83 41.05 5.83
C LYS A 384 26.05 42.35 5.05
N LEU A 385 26.94 43.23 5.51
CA LEU A 385 27.20 44.53 4.88
C LEU A 385 28.25 44.48 3.77
N THR A 386 29.30 43.67 3.89
CA THR A 386 30.45 43.66 2.96
C THR A 386 30.58 42.38 2.14
N GLY A 387 29.82 41.33 2.45
CA GLY A 387 29.81 40.08 1.70
C GLY A 387 31.17 39.37 1.72
N GLU A 388 31.75 39.17 0.54
CA GLU A 388 33.00 38.42 0.35
C GLU A 388 34.23 39.13 0.96
N ALA A 389 34.20 40.47 1.02
CA ALA A 389 35.30 41.26 1.60
C ALA A 389 35.44 41.07 3.11
N ALA A 390 34.42 40.53 3.81
CA ALA A 390 34.51 40.22 5.23
C ALA A 390 35.52 39.10 5.53
N VAL A 391 35.80 38.21 4.58
CA VAL A 391 36.55 36.96 4.85
C VAL A 391 37.96 37.23 5.36
N GLU A 392 38.72 38.09 4.68
CA GLU A 392 40.10 38.41 5.08
C GLU A 392 40.14 39.15 6.42
N GLU A 393 39.23 40.11 6.63
CA GLU A 393 39.10 40.86 7.89
C GLU A 393 38.80 39.89 9.06
N LEU A 394 37.92 38.91 8.85
CA LEU A 394 37.55 37.95 9.90
C LEU A 394 38.62 36.89 10.15
N LEU A 395 39.35 36.45 9.11
CA LEU A 395 40.48 35.53 9.28
C LEU A 395 41.61 36.18 10.09
N ALA A 396 41.94 37.44 9.80
CA ALA A 396 42.94 38.20 10.56
C ALA A 396 42.54 38.41 12.03
N LEU A 397 41.24 38.41 12.34
CA LEU A 397 40.70 38.59 13.69
C LEU A 397 40.72 37.30 14.54
N LEU A 398 40.82 36.11 13.93
CA LEU A 398 40.76 34.82 14.63
C LEU A 398 41.79 34.64 15.76
N PRO A 399 43.09 34.97 15.58
CA PRO A 399 44.11 34.74 16.60
C PRO A 399 43.83 35.54 17.87
N GLU A 400 43.41 36.80 17.71
CA GLU A 400 43.13 37.73 18.82
C GLU A 400 41.75 37.52 19.47
N SER A 401 40.88 36.74 18.83
CA SER A 401 39.51 36.47 19.31
C SER A 401 39.48 35.39 20.38
N GLU A 402 38.59 35.52 21.35
CA GLU A 402 38.26 34.46 22.31
C GLU A 402 37.27 33.42 21.71
N PRO A 403 37.07 32.25 22.36
CA PRO A 403 36.35 31.11 21.76
C PRO A 403 34.95 31.40 21.19
N LYS A 404 34.18 32.29 21.83
CA LYS A 404 32.83 32.63 21.35
C LYS A 404 32.86 33.45 20.05
N THR A 405 33.76 34.43 19.95
CA THR A 405 33.93 35.21 18.70
C THR A 405 34.51 34.34 17.59
N ARG A 406 35.48 33.45 17.90
CA ARG A 406 35.98 32.45 16.94
C ARG A 406 34.85 31.58 16.37
N ALA A 407 33.93 31.12 17.21
CA ALA A 407 32.77 30.34 16.76
C ALA A 407 31.83 31.14 15.84
N ALA A 408 31.60 32.42 16.11
CA ALA A 408 30.81 33.30 15.23
C ALA A 408 31.51 33.51 13.87
N ILE A 409 32.83 33.73 13.88
CA ILE A 409 33.63 33.86 12.65
C ILE A 409 33.53 32.58 11.82
N LYS A 410 33.71 31.40 12.44
CA LYS A 410 33.58 30.11 11.76
C LYS A 410 32.25 29.96 11.03
N GLN A 411 31.13 30.32 11.66
CA GLN A 411 29.81 30.26 11.01
C GLN A 411 29.75 31.14 9.76
N VAL A 412 30.32 32.35 9.83
CA VAL A 412 30.42 33.23 8.67
C VAL A 412 31.29 32.61 7.56
N LEU A 413 32.43 32.02 7.90
CA LEU A 413 33.31 31.36 6.91
C LEU A 413 32.57 30.20 6.22
N LEU A 414 31.82 29.38 6.96
CA LEU A 414 31.07 28.26 6.39
C LEU A 414 30.00 28.71 5.39
N ILE A 415 29.28 29.79 5.66
CA ILE A 415 28.21 30.31 4.77
C ILE A 415 28.73 31.27 3.68
N SER A 416 30.00 31.65 3.73
CA SER A 416 30.59 32.58 2.76
C SER A 416 30.65 31.98 1.36
N LYS A 417 30.29 32.81 0.38
CA LYS A 417 30.30 32.50 -1.06
C LYS A 417 31.63 32.83 -1.75
N ASN A 418 32.61 33.34 -1.01
CA ASN A 418 33.93 33.69 -1.56
C ASN A 418 34.64 32.43 -2.11
N LYS A 419 34.98 32.46 -3.40
CA LYS A 419 35.63 31.33 -4.10
C LYS A 419 37.08 31.07 -3.68
N GLN A 420 37.77 32.09 -3.17
CA GLN A 420 39.15 31.99 -2.67
C GLN A 420 39.22 31.52 -1.22
N LEU A 421 38.09 31.38 -0.54
CA LEU A 421 38.05 31.04 0.89
C LEU A 421 38.85 29.78 1.25
N PRO A 422 38.78 28.64 0.52
CA PRO A 422 39.58 27.46 0.87
C PRO A 422 41.09 27.75 0.91
N GLN A 423 41.61 28.49 -0.07
CA GLN A 423 43.01 28.90 -0.13
C GLN A 423 43.35 29.83 1.04
N LEU A 424 42.53 30.85 1.28
CA LEU A 424 42.74 31.80 2.38
C LEU A 424 42.74 31.10 3.75
N VAL A 425 41.86 30.11 3.95
CA VAL A 425 41.81 29.31 5.19
C VAL A 425 43.04 28.41 5.30
N ALA A 426 43.52 27.82 4.20
CA ALA A 426 44.72 26.99 4.19
C ALA A 426 46.00 27.81 4.47
N ASP A 427 46.09 29.01 3.91
CA ASP A 427 47.19 29.94 4.15
C ASP A 427 47.18 30.40 5.61
N ALA A 428 46.00 30.74 6.15
CA ALA A 428 45.82 31.08 7.56
C ALA A 428 46.21 29.90 8.47
N LEU A 429 45.81 28.68 8.13
CA LEU A 429 46.14 27.47 8.90
C LEU A 429 47.65 27.24 8.98
N SER A 430 48.37 27.48 7.87
CA SER A 430 49.83 27.28 7.79
C SER A 430 50.63 28.33 8.56
N ALA A 431 50.09 29.54 8.72
CA ALA A 431 50.72 30.63 9.45
C ALA A 431 50.37 30.67 10.95
N GLU A 432 49.40 29.87 11.38
CA GLU A 432 48.84 29.91 12.74
C GLU A 432 49.64 29.05 13.73
N ASN A 433 49.83 29.58 14.94
CA ASN A 433 50.50 28.91 16.06
C ASN A 433 49.55 28.55 17.23
N ASP A 434 48.33 29.13 17.29
CA ASP A 434 47.29 28.76 18.26
C ASP A 434 46.57 27.49 17.81
N GLY A 435 46.79 26.38 18.54
CA GLY A 435 46.17 25.09 18.27
C GLY A 435 44.64 25.10 18.20
N ASN A 436 43.96 25.98 18.95
CA ASN A 436 42.50 26.08 18.88
C ASN A 436 42.03 26.72 17.56
N VAL A 437 42.80 27.68 17.03
CA VAL A 437 42.51 28.29 15.74
C VAL A 437 42.83 27.30 14.61
N GLN A 438 43.93 26.55 14.72
CA GLN A 438 44.25 25.48 13.76
C GLN A 438 43.13 24.44 13.68
N VAL A 439 42.61 23.95 14.81
CA VAL A 439 41.48 23.00 14.86
C VAL A 439 40.24 23.58 14.17
N LEU A 440 39.93 24.86 14.41
CA LEU A 440 38.80 25.53 13.78
C LEU A 440 38.96 25.64 12.27
N LEU A 441 40.13 26.03 11.79
CA LEU A 441 40.41 26.19 10.35
C LEU A 441 40.39 24.85 9.62
N MET A 442 40.93 23.77 10.22
CA MET A 442 40.82 22.42 9.67
C MET A 442 39.36 21.97 9.51
N ASP A 443 38.52 22.25 10.50
CA ASP A 443 37.09 21.93 10.41
C ASP A 443 36.36 22.76 9.34
N VAL A 444 36.75 24.02 9.13
CA VAL A 444 36.23 24.83 8.01
C VAL A 444 36.62 24.21 6.67
N LEU A 445 37.88 23.79 6.48
CA LEU A 445 38.31 23.11 5.25
C LEU A 445 37.55 21.78 5.03
N ALA A 446 37.37 21.00 6.10
CA ALA A 446 36.68 19.72 6.05
C ALA A 446 35.20 19.87 5.66
N GLN A 447 34.46 20.76 6.33
CA GLN A 447 33.04 20.99 6.04
C GLN A 447 32.80 21.59 4.66
N ARG A 448 33.80 22.26 4.09
CA ARG A 448 33.75 22.79 2.72
C ARG A 448 34.24 21.80 1.66
N GLY A 449 34.75 20.63 2.05
CA GLY A 449 35.27 19.62 1.12
C GLY A 449 36.48 20.09 0.31
N ALA A 450 37.35 20.91 0.91
CA ALA A 450 38.48 21.58 0.26
C ALA A 450 39.64 20.63 -0.09
N GLY A 451 39.42 19.68 -1.00
CA GLY A 451 40.35 18.59 -1.25
C GLY A 451 41.72 18.98 -1.84
N GLU A 452 41.84 20.16 -2.44
CA GLU A 452 43.11 20.72 -2.92
C GLU A 452 44.08 21.05 -1.78
N HIS A 453 43.57 21.15 -0.54
CA HIS A 453 44.33 21.50 0.65
C HIS A 453 44.57 20.31 1.59
N VAL A 454 44.35 19.08 1.14
CA VAL A 454 44.77 17.86 1.87
C VAL A 454 46.27 17.88 2.25
N PRO A 455 47.21 18.39 1.42
CA PRO A 455 48.61 18.51 1.82
C PRO A 455 48.82 19.28 3.14
N ALA A 456 48.07 20.36 3.37
CA ALA A 456 48.17 21.14 4.61
C ALA A 456 47.74 20.31 5.85
N ILE A 457 46.73 19.45 5.70
CA ILE A 457 46.31 18.51 6.75
C ILE A 457 47.38 17.44 6.99
N LEU A 458 47.98 16.91 5.93
CA LEU A 458 49.04 15.91 6.04
C LEU A 458 50.31 16.45 6.69
N ASP A 459 50.66 17.72 6.43
CA ASP A 459 51.81 18.37 7.05
C ASP A 459 51.62 18.53 8.57
N ILE A 460 50.40 18.87 9.01
CA ILE A 460 50.04 18.89 10.43
C ILE A 460 50.17 17.48 11.05
N ILE A 461 49.64 16.45 10.38
CA ILE A 461 49.72 15.06 10.86
C ILE A 461 51.19 14.62 11.05
N ARG A 462 52.07 15.01 10.13
CA ARG A 462 53.50 14.66 10.13
C ARG A 462 54.36 15.52 11.06
N SER A 463 53.82 16.61 11.58
CA SER A 463 54.51 17.52 12.50
C SER A 463 54.56 16.97 13.94
N ASP A 464 55.23 17.72 14.81
CA ASP A 464 55.26 17.54 16.26
C ASP A 464 54.04 18.16 16.98
N ALA A 465 52.94 18.40 16.25
CA ALA A 465 51.68 18.88 16.81
C ALA A 465 51.13 17.97 17.93
N SER A 466 50.38 18.58 18.86
CA SER A 466 49.69 17.89 19.95
C SER A 466 48.70 16.83 19.45
N GLU A 467 48.39 15.85 20.31
CA GLU A 467 47.40 14.80 20.02
C GLU A 467 46.03 15.38 19.67
N GLU A 468 45.61 16.48 20.30
CA GLU A 468 44.34 17.15 20.02
C GLU A 468 44.29 17.72 18.60
N ILE A 469 45.37 18.38 18.16
CA ILE A 469 45.49 18.92 16.80
C ILE A 469 45.53 17.76 15.79
N LYS A 470 46.30 16.70 16.07
CA LYS A 470 46.36 15.51 15.20
C LYS A 470 45.01 14.83 15.08
N ALA A 471 44.26 14.69 16.17
CA ALA A 471 42.92 14.12 16.15
C ALA A 471 41.97 14.91 15.23
N ALA A 472 42.01 16.24 15.28
CA ALA A 472 41.24 17.09 14.37
C ALA A 472 41.68 16.94 12.91
N ALA A 473 42.98 16.85 12.65
CA ALA A 473 43.53 16.63 11.31
C ALA A 473 43.06 15.28 10.72
N TYR A 474 43.13 14.19 11.49
CA TYR A 474 42.62 12.88 11.05
C TYR A 474 41.11 12.88 10.83
N ALA A 475 40.35 13.59 11.66
CA ALA A 475 38.90 13.71 11.51
C ALA A 475 38.49 14.49 10.24
N ALA A 476 39.32 15.43 9.78
CA ALA A 476 39.10 16.21 8.56
C ALA A 476 39.27 15.39 7.27
N LEU A 477 40.22 14.43 7.25
CA LEU A 477 40.61 13.69 6.04
C LEU A 477 39.43 13.10 5.24
N PRO A 478 38.46 12.34 5.83
CA PRO A 478 37.42 11.68 5.05
C PRO A 478 36.52 12.62 4.24
N GLN A 479 36.45 13.90 4.61
CA GLN A 479 35.66 14.89 3.87
C GLN A 479 36.46 15.51 2.71
N MET A 480 37.77 15.63 2.87
CA MET A 480 38.65 16.37 1.95
C MET A 480 39.32 15.49 0.89
N VAL A 481 39.69 14.25 1.22
CA VAL A 481 40.56 13.41 0.37
C VAL A 481 40.08 13.21 -1.07
N ARG A 482 41.04 13.25 -1.99
CA ARG A 482 40.90 12.98 -3.43
C ARG A 482 41.51 11.62 -3.77
N PRO A 483 41.21 11.05 -4.95
CA PRO A 483 41.81 9.79 -5.39
C PRO A 483 43.34 9.76 -5.34
N ASP A 484 43.99 10.87 -5.67
CA ASP A 484 45.45 10.99 -5.70
C ASP A 484 46.09 10.96 -4.30
N ASP A 485 45.31 11.12 -3.24
CA ASP A 485 45.80 11.09 -1.86
C ASP A 485 45.97 9.66 -1.31
N LEU A 486 45.54 8.62 -2.05
CA LEU A 486 45.50 7.25 -1.52
C LEU A 486 46.87 6.74 -1.05
N ASP A 487 47.95 6.99 -1.79
CA ASP A 487 49.29 6.51 -1.41
C ASP A 487 49.75 7.14 -0.08
N ASN A 488 49.40 8.41 0.18
CA ASN A 488 49.67 9.06 1.45
C ASN A 488 48.87 8.42 2.59
N LEU A 489 47.60 8.08 2.35
CA LEU A 489 46.75 7.42 3.35
C LEU A 489 47.26 6.01 3.67
N LEU A 490 47.72 5.26 2.66
CA LEU A 490 48.29 3.92 2.87
C LEU A 490 49.62 3.97 3.63
N ALA A 491 50.42 5.03 3.42
CA ALA A 491 51.63 5.26 4.21
C ALA A 491 51.30 5.54 5.68
N LEU A 492 50.29 6.38 5.96
CA LEU A 492 49.80 6.63 7.32
C LEU A 492 49.27 5.35 7.99
N LEU A 493 48.58 4.50 7.24
CA LEU A 493 48.04 3.23 7.77
C LEU A 493 49.14 2.23 8.16
N SER A 494 50.32 2.36 7.57
CA SER A 494 51.47 1.47 7.80
C SER A 494 52.37 1.93 8.95
N ALA A 495 52.21 3.16 9.43
CA ALA A 495 52.99 3.74 10.52
C ALA A 495 52.57 3.18 11.90
N THR A 496 53.54 2.93 12.77
CA THR A 496 53.39 2.18 14.04
C THR A 496 52.74 2.98 15.17
N ASP A 497 52.57 4.30 15.01
CA ASP A 497 52.13 5.27 16.01
C ASP A 497 50.68 5.76 15.83
N ASN A 498 50.00 5.41 14.72
CA ASN A 498 48.68 5.94 14.36
C ASN A 498 47.49 5.19 15.00
N GLY A 499 47.71 4.46 16.10
CA GLY A 499 46.78 3.48 16.67
C GLY A 499 45.34 4.01 16.87
N ALA A 500 45.18 5.16 17.54
CA ALA A 500 43.87 5.77 17.80
C ALA A 500 43.19 6.33 16.54
N PHE A 501 43.94 6.59 15.47
CA PHE A 501 43.48 7.28 14.26
C PHE A 501 43.28 6.35 13.05
N THR A 502 43.65 5.08 13.18
CA THR A 502 43.54 4.04 12.13
C THR A 502 42.18 4.04 11.44
N ALA A 503 41.08 4.11 12.20
CA ALA A 503 39.73 4.10 11.65
C ALA A 503 39.44 5.31 10.74
N SER A 504 39.94 6.50 11.10
CA SER A 504 39.79 7.71 10.28
C SER A 504 40.56 7.59 8.96
N VAL A 505 41.78 7.02 9.01
CA VAL A 505 42.58 6.75 7.81
C VAL A 505 41.90 5.72 6.90
N GLN A 506 41.36 4.63 7.47
CA GLN A 506 40.60 3.62 6.71
C GLN A 506 39.39 4.24 6.01
N LYS A 507 38.60 5.05 6.73
CA LYS A 507 37.45 5.75 6.16
C LYS A 507 37.86 6.68 5.03
N ALA A 508 38.94 7.46 5.22
CA ALA A 508 39.48 8.33 4.19
C ALA A 508 39.94 7.54 2.95
N ALA A 509 40.61 6.40 3.14
CA ALA A 509 41.05 5.55 2.03
C ALA A 509 39.86 5.00 1.23
N VAL A 510 38.80 4.53 1.90
CA VAL A 510 37.55 4.09 1.24
C VAL A 510 36.94 5.23 0.41
N VAL A 511 36.89 6.45 0.96
CA VAL A 511 36.38 7.63 0.24
C VAL A 511 37.24 7.97 -0.98
N ALA A 512 38.57 7.96 -0.83
CA ALA A 512 39.49 8.24 -1.93
C ALA A 512 39.31 7.26 -3.10
N VAL A 513 39.19 5.96 -2.79
CA VAL A 513 38.92 4.92 -3.81
C VAL A 513 37.56 5.14 -4.46
N ASN A 514 36.51 5.40 -3.66
CA ASN A 514 35.16 5.55 -4.18
C ASN A 514 34.95 6.81 -5.02
N ARG A 515 35.75 7.86 -4.82
CA ARG A 515 35.79 9.07 -5.64
C ARG A 515 36.61 8.90 -6.94
N SER A 516 37.30 7.78 -7.13
CA SER A 516 38.14 7.55 -8.30
C SER A 516 37.34 6.96 -9.46
N ASP A 517 37.58 7.47 -10.67
CA ASP A 517 37.09 6.87 -11.92
C ASP A 517 37.75 5.51 -12.23
N ASN A 518 38.93 5.23 -11.63
CA ASN A 518 39.68 3.99 -11.84
C ASN A 518 39.86 3.20 -10.52
N LYS A 519 38.74 2.71 -9.97
CA LYS A 519 38.71 1.95 -8.72
C LYS A 519 39.61 0.71 -8.75
N GLU A 520 39.72 0.03 -9.90
CA GLU A 520 40.53 -1.19 -10.04
C GLU A 520 42.03 -0.91 -9.88
N ALA A 521 42.54 0.20 -10.41
CA ALA A 521 43.94 0.59 -10.19
C ALA A 521 44.22 0.90 -8.71
N GLN A 522 43.30 1.61 -8.05
CA GLN A 522 43.39 1.93 -6.62
C GLN A 522 43.33 0.66 -5.75
N LEU A 523 42.46 -0.30 -6.10
CA LEU A 523 42.41 -1.61 -5.45
C LEU A 523 43.71 -2.41 -5.61
N LYS A 524 44.31 -2.43 -6.80
CA LYS A 524 45.61 -3.06 -7.03
C LYS A 524 46.71 -2.46 -6.17
N LEU A 525 46.68 -1.13 -5.97
CA LEU A 525 47.62 -0.46 -5.08
C LEU A 525 47.43 -0.93 -3.63
N ILE A 526 46.20 -0.96 -3.11
CA ILE A 526 45.86 -1.47 -1.77
C ILE A 526 46.34 -2.92 -1.60
N ILE A 527 46.05 -3.78 -2.58
CA ILE A 527 46.43 -5.21 -2.54
C ILE A 527 47.95 -5.37 -2.57
N SER A 528 48.68 -4.55 -3.33
CA SER A 528 50.15 -4.62 -3.35
C SER A 528 50.77 -4.25 -2.00
N ARG A 529 50.21 -3.26 -1.29
CA ARG A 529 50.62 -2.88 0.07
C ARG A 529 50.28 -3.96 1.09
N LEU A 530 49.08 -4.58 0.99
CA LEU A 530 48.67 -5.69 1.85
C LEU A 530 49.64 -6.88 1.78
N LYS A 531 50.11 -7.24 0.57
CA LYS A 531 50.98 -8.41 0.34
C LYS A 531 52.35 -8.29 1.00
N VAL A 532 52.87 -7.08 1.18
CA VAL A 532 54.19 -6.83 1.78
C VAL A 532 54.12 -6.40 3.25
N ALA A 533 52.91 -6.20 3.79
CA ALA A 533 52.68 -5.83 5.17
C ALA A 533 52.89 -7.01 6.13
N SER A 534 53.33 -6.73 7.36
CA SER A 534 53.37 -7.73 8.44
C SER A 534 51.96 -8.18 8.83
N SER A 535 51.81 -9.36 9.45
CA SER A 535 50.48 -9.88 9.86
C SER A 535 49.66 -8.89 10.69
N VAL A 536 50.31 -8.10 11.57
CA VAL A 536 49.63 -7.08 12.37
C VAL A 536 49.14 -5.92 11.49
N GLN A 537 49.96 -5.46 10.54
CA GLN A 537 49.58 -4.39 9.62
C GLN A 537 48.51 -4.83 8.62
N GLN A 538 48.50 -6.10 8.21
CA GLN A 538 47.50 -6.64 7.30
C GLN A 538 46.07 -6.47 7.83
N LEU A 539 45.87 -6.53 9.15
CA LEU A 539 44.58 -6.31 9.80
C LEU A 539 43.95 -4.96 9.42
N ASN A 540 44.78 -3.93 9.20
CA ASN A 540 44.32 -2.58 8.91
C ASN A 540 43.70 -2.43 7.51
N PHE A 541 43.95 -3.36 6.59
CA PHE A 541 43.47 -3.27 5.21
C PHE A 541 42.08 -3.88 5.01
N PHE A 542 41.66 -4.83 5.85
CA PHE A 542 40.37 -5.50 5.68
C PHE A 542 39.15 -4.56 5.77
N PRO A 543 39.10 -3.56 6.67
CA PRO A 543 38.02 -2.56 6.67
C PRO A 543 37.98 -1.71 5.39
N ILE A 544 39.13 -1.46 4.76
CA ILE A 544 39.20 -0.74 3.49
C ILE A 544 38.63 -1.61 2.37
N LEU A 545 39.08 -2.86 2.27
CA LEU A 545 38.62 -3.81 1.24
C LEU A 545 37.11 -4.07 1.34
N SER A 546 36.59 -4.25 2.55
CA SER A 546 35.15 -4.42 2.78
C SER A 546 34.33 -3.16 2.50
N GLY A 547 34.86 -1.98 2.81
CA GLY A 547 34.20 -0.69 2.52
C GLY A 547 34.24 -0.29 1.05
N VAL A 548 35.23 -0.74 0.29
CA VAL A 548 35.30 -0.54 -1.17
C VAL A 548 34.43 -1.56 -1.91
N GLY A 549 34.46 -2.82 -1.49
CA GLY A 549 33.71 -3.91 -2.11
C GLY A 549 34.27 -4.36 -3.47
N GLY A 550 33.42 -5.03 -4.26
CA GLY A 550 33.76 -5.57 -5.58
C GLY A 550 34.47 -6.92 -5.57
N GLN A 551 34.42 -7.62 -6.71
CA GLN A 551 34.88 -9.01 -6.84
C GLN A 551 36.38 -9.17 -6.55
N THR A 552 37.23 -8.23 -7.00
CA THR A 552 38.69 -8.29 -6.77
C THR A 552 39.01 -8.25 -5.28
N ALA A 553 38.38 -7.35 -4.52
CA ALA A 553 38.56 -7.27 -3.08
C ALA A 553 37.99 -8.51 -2.38
N LEU A 554 36.81 -8.99 -2.83
CA LEU A 554 36.15 -10.15 -2.27
C LEU A 554 37.04 -11.40 -2.35
N THR A 555 37.58 -11.70 -3.53
CA THR A 555 38.50 -12.84 -3.72
C THR A 555 39.69 -12.77 -2.76
N VAL A 556 40.32 -11.58 -2.64
CA VAL A 556 41.46 -11.39 -1.74
C VAL A 556 41.05 -11.64 -0.29
N VAL A 557 39.94 -11.09 0.18
CA VAL A 557 39.50 -11.27 1.57
C VAL A 557 39.08 -12.73 1.85
N SER A 558 38.40 -13.38 0.90
CA SER A 558 38.01 -14.79 0.99
C SER A 558 39.20 -15.72 1.18
N ASP A 559 40.33 -15.48 0.50
CA ASP A 559 41.55 -16.28 0.66
C ASP A 559 42.09 -16.26 2.10
N PHE A 560 41.93 -15.13 2.81
CA PHE A 560 42.36 -15.01 4.21
C PHE A 560 41.47 -15.77 5.20
N THR A 561 40.27 -16.20 4.82
CA THR A 561 39.37 -16.97 5.70
C THR A 561 39.87 -18.39 5.98
N ASN A 562 40.80 -18.90 5.15
CA ASN A 562 41.40 -20.23 5.31
C ASN A 562 42.84 -20.18 5.90
N GLN A 563 43.31 -19.01 6.34
CA GLN A 563 44.66 -18.85 6.90
C GLN A 563 44.81 -19.51 8.28
N GLN A 564 46.03 -19.96 8.57
CA GLN A 564 46.36 -20.57 9.87
C GLN A 564 46.31 -19.56 11.02
N ASP A 565 46.72 -18.30 10.76
CA ASP A 565 46.68 -17.22 11.74
C ASP A 565 45.22 -16.89 12.14
N PRO A 566 44.82 -17.14 13.40
CA PRO A 566 43.45 -16.89 13.85
C PRO A 566 43.04 -15.41 13.78
N ALA A 567 43.98 -14.48 13.97
CA ALA A 567 43.69 -13.04 13.94
C ALA A 567 43.34 -12.57 12.52
N LEU A 568 44.14 -12.98 11.53
CA LEU A 568 43.88 -12.68 10.11
C LEU A 568 42.58 -13.32 9.63
N ARG A 569 42.34 -14.59 10.00
CA ARG A 569 41.11 -15.31 9.66
C ARG A 569 39.87 -14.66 10.29
N GLY A 570 39.95 -14.24 11.55
CA GLY A 570 38.87 -13.53 12.24
C GLY A 570 38.58 -12.15 11.63
N ALA A 571 39.63 -11.39 11.28
CA ALA A 571 39.48 -10.09 10.64
C ALA A 571 38.91 -10.19 9.22
N ALA A 572 39.34 -11.17 8.43
CA ALA A 572 38.77 -11.45 7.11
C ALA A 572 37.29 -11.84 7.21
N THR A 573 36.92 -12.71 8.16
CA THR A 573 35.51 -13.07 8.41
C THR A 573 34.69 -11.83 8.79
N SER A 574 35.23 -10.98 9.66
CA SER A 574 34.57 -9.73 10.06
C SER A 574 34.41 -8.76 8.89
N ALA A 575 35.37 -8.72 7.98
CA ALA A 575 35.29 -7.89 6.77
C ALA A 575 34.21 -8.38 5.81
N LEU A 576 34.10 -9.69 5.58
CA LEU A 576 32.98 -10.26 4.82
C LEU A 576 31.63 -9.96 5.50
N ALA A 577 31.55 -10.07 6.83
CA ALA A 577 30.34 -9.75 7.58
C ALA A 577 29.93 -8.26 7.46
N ASN A 578 30.90 -7.36 7.30
CA ASN A 578 30.70 -5.91 7.16
C ASN A 578 30.87 -5.39 5.72
N TRP A 579 30.82 -6.29 4.72
CA TRP A 579 30.94 -5.94 3.30
C TRP A 579 29.92 -4.87 2.89
N ILE A 580 30.34 -3.92 2.05
CA ILE A 580 29.52 -2.75 1.70
C ILE A 580 28.19 -3.11 1.02
N ASP A 581 28.14 -4.23 0.30
CA ASP A 581 26.99 -4.69 -0.47
C ASP A 581 26.73 -6.20 -0.27
N ALA A 582 25.76 -6.74 -1.02
CA ALA A 582 25.36 -8.14 -0.96
C ALA A 582 26.36 -9.12 -1.62
N GLY A 583 27.44 -8.64 -2.23
CA GLY A 583 28.40 -9.46 -2.97
C GLY A 583 29.11 -10.51 -2.12
N ALA A 584 29.24 -10.29 -0.80
CA ALA A 584 29.83 -11.26 0.12
C ALA A 584 28.87 -12.39 0.55
N LEU A 585 27.60 -12.38 0.13
CA LEU A 585 26.60 -13.37 0.54
C LEU A 585 27.03 -14.82 0.26
N PRO A 586 27.48 -15.19 -0.96
CA PRO A 586 27.83 -16.58 -1.25
C PRO A 586 28.98 -17.10 -0.37
N GLU A 587 29.97 -16.25 -0.11
CA GLU A 587 31.12 -16.59 0.73
C GLU A 587 30.73 -16.75 2.20
N LEU A 588 29.86 -15.88 2.71
CA LEU A 588 29.34 -16.02 4.07
C LEU A 588 28.48 -17.28 4.23
N ILE A 589 27.67 -17.65 3.23
CA ILE A 589 26.91 -18.91 3.22
C ILE A 589 27.87 -20.11 3.20
N ALA A 590 28.92 -20.07 2.38
CA ALA A 590 29.93 -21.12 2.34
C ALA A 590 30.65 -21.28 3.69
N LEU A 591 30.96 -20.16 4.37
CA LEU A 591 31.55 -20.17 5.71
C LEU A 591 30.60 -20.72 6.77
N SER A 592 29.30 -20.37 6.72
CA SER A 592 28.30 -20.81 7.69
C SER A 592 28.07 -22.32 7.66
N ARG A 593 28.35 -22.96 6.52
CA ARG A 593 28.25 -24.41 6.33
C ARG A 593 29.50 -25.18 6.77
N LYS A 594 30.62 -24.51 7.03
CA LYS A 594 31.80 -25.15 7.64
C LYS A 594 31.56 -25.31 9.14
N LYS A 595 32.17 -26.31 9.75
CA LYS A 595 32.15 -26.46 11.22
C LYS A 595 32.97 -25.33 11.85
N VAL A 596 32.30 -24.29 12.32
CA VAL A 596 32.92 -23.16 13.03
C VAL A 596 32.93 -23.45 14.53
N THR A 597 34.12 -23.63 15.10
CA THR A 597 34.30 -23.88 16.55
C THR A 597 34.57 -22.61 17.35
N ASP A 598 34.94 -21.52 16.68
CA ASP A 598 35.20 -20.23 17.32
C ASP A 598 33.89 -19.43 17.46
N ALA A 599 33.51 -19.11 18.70
CA ALA A 599 32.24 -18.46 18.99
C ALA A 599 32.15 -17.02 18.45
N ALA A 600 33.26 -16.28 18.44
CA ALA A 600 33.30 -14.91 17.92
C ALA A 600 33.20 -14.90 16.40
N GLN A 601 33.86 -15.86 15.74
CA GLN A 601 33.75 -16.06 14.30
C GLN A 601 32.33 -16.45 13.89
N LEU A 602 31.69 -17.36 14.62
CA LEU A 602 30.29 -17.73 14.35
C LEU A 602 29.35 -16.54 14.54
N ASP A 603 29.53 -15.76 15.61
CA ASP A 603 28.73 -14.56 15.85
C ASP A 603 28.88 -13.52 14.73
N ALA A 604 30.11 -13.31 14.22
CA ALA A 604 30.36 -12.45 13.06
C ALA A 604 29.67 -12.98 11.80
N ILE A 605 29.70 -14.28 11.54
CA ILE A 605 29.01 -14.91 10.41
C ILE A 605 27.49 -14.73 10.51
N VAL A 606 26.89 -14.98 11.68
CA VAL A 606 25.44 -14.84 11.88
C VAL A 606 24.99 -13.38 11.70
N LYS A 607 25.68 -12.43 12.34
CA LYS A 607 25.37 -11.01 12.19
C LYS A 607 25.58 -10.52 10.76
N GLY A 608 26.67 -10.97 10.14
CA GLY A 608 27.00 -10.69 8.75
C GLY A 608 25.92 -11.19 7.80
N LEU A 609 25.55 -12.47 7.89
CA LEU A 609 24.51 -13.06 7.05
C LEU A 609 23.16 -12.38 7.24
N VAL A 610 22.71 -12.11 8.47
CA VAL A 610 21.44 -11.40 8.70
C VAL A 610 21.45 -10.02 8.01
N ARG A 611 22.55 -9.26 8.16
CA ARG A 611 22.69 -7.95 7.51
C ARG A 611 22.71 -8.07 5.99
N VAL A 612 23.55 -8.95 5.46
CA VAL A 612 23.79 -9.12 4.02
C VAL A 612 22.55 -9.69 3.32
N ILE A 613 21.85 -10.65 3.91
CA ILE A 613 20.53 -11.15 3.44
C ILE A 613 19.52 -10.01 3.42
N GLY A 614 19.53 -9.15 4.44
CA GLY A 614 18.63 -7.99 4.53
C GLY A 614 18.76 -7.05 3.33
N ILE A 615 19.99 -6.73 2.92
CA ILE A 615 20.28 -5.82 1.80
C ILE A 615 20.34 -6.50 0.42
N ALA A 616 20.38 -7.83 0.36
CA ALA A 616 20.45 -8.56 -0.90
C ALA A 616 19.18 -8.36 -1.73
N ASP A 617 19.34 -8.22 -3.04
CA ASP A 617 18.24 -8.22 -4.00
C ASP A 617 17.82 -9.67 -4.30
N LEU A 618 17.13 -10.27 -3.34
CA LEU A 618 16.62 -11.63 -3.41
C LEU A 618 15.13 -11.64 -3.05
N PRO A 619 14.31 -12.51 -3.65
CA PRO A 619 12.93 -12.68 -3.24
C PRO A 619 12.81 -13.08 -1.76
N ALA A 620 11.72 -12.66 -1.10
CA ALA A 620 11.49 -12.96 0.31
C ALA A 620 11.53 -14.47 0.61
N ALA A 621 11.04 -15.30 -0.31
CA ALA A 621 11.08 -16.76 -0.19
C ALA A 621 12.52 -17.29 -0.06
N GLN A 622 13.44 -16.83 -0.93
CA GLN A 622 14.85 -17.20 -0.87
C GLN A 622 15.53 -16.69 0.41
N LYS A 623 15.23 -15.46 0.82
CA LYS A 623 15.75 -14.90 2.09
C LYS A 623 15.31 -15.72 3.30
N VAL A 624 14.06 -16.18 3.33
CA VAL A 624 13.53 -17.04 4.40
C VAL A 624 14.24 -18.39 4.43
N LEU A 625 14.55 -19.00 3.29
CA LEU A 625 15.35 -20.23 3.24
C LEU A 625 16.74 -20.02 3.88
N HIS A 626 17.45 -18.97 3.48
CA HIS A 626 18.76 -18.64 4.06
C HIS A 626 18.70 -18.35 5.57
N LEU A 627 17.69 -17.60 6.02
CA LEU A 627 17.52 -17.30 7.44
C LEU A 627 17.19 -18.56 8.26
N ARG A 628 16.41 -19.49 7.70
CA ARG A 628 16.13 -20.77 8.36
C ARG A 628 17.37 -21.66 8.44
N ASP A 629 18.15 -21.76 7.36
CA ASP A 629 19.42 -22.48 7.38
C ASP A 629 20.40 -21.88 8.41
N LEU A 630 20.42 -20.55 8.52
CA LEU A 630 21.19 -19.84 9.54
C LEU A 630 20.70 -20.12 10.96
N PHE A 631 19.38 -20.31 11.14
CA PHE A 631 18.78 -20.61 12.44
C PHE A 631 19.25 -21.97 12.98
N GLU A 632 19.41 -22.97 12.11
CA GLU A 632 19.88 -24.31 12.49
C GLU A 632 21.31 -24.32 13.03
N ILE A 633 22.17 -23.42 12.55
CA ILE A 633 23.56 -23.32 13.03
C ILE A 633 23.73 -22.37 14.22
N ALA A 634 22.71 -21.57 14.56
CA ALA A 634 22.77 -20.61 15.64
C ALA A 634 22.87 -21.31 17.01
N GLN A 635 23.90 -20.95 17.79
CA GLN A 635 24.23 -21.58 19.06
C GLN A 635 23.66 -20.85 20.27
N THR A 636 23.38 -19.55 20.15
CA THR A 636 22.87 -18.73 21.26
C THR A 636 21.45 -18.21 21.02
N ALA A 637 20.74 -17.93 22.11
CA ALA A 637 19.41 -17.34 22.02
C ALA A 637 19.42 -15.97 21.32
N ASP A 638 20.47 -15.17 21.51
CA ASP A 638 20.56 -13.84 20.89
C ASP A 638 20.77 -13.93 19.38
N GLN A 639 21.53 -14.92 18.90
CA GLN A 639 21.63 -15.24 17.48
C GLN A 639 20.26 -15.65 16.92
N ARG A 640 19.55 -16.55 17.60
CA ARG A 640 18.20 -16.99 17.19
C ARG A 640 17.18 -15.85 17.19
N LYS A 641 17.21 -14.96 18.19
CA LYS A 641 16.37 -13.75 18.23
C LYS A 641 16.69 -12.80 17.07
N LEU A 642 17.97 -12.62 16.74
CA LEU A 642 18.38 -11.79 15.61
C LEU A 642 17.79 -12.31 14.29
N ILE A 643 17.82 -13.63 14.09
CA ILE A 643 17.28 -14.29 12.90
C ILE A 643 15.74 -14.22 12.85
N LEU A 644 15.05 -14.43 13.98
CA LEU A 644 13.59 -14.28 14.06
C LEU A 644 13.15 -12.85 13.69
N ARG A 645 13.85 -11.82 14.18
CA ARG A 645 13.58 -10.43 13.78
C ARG A 645 13.81 -10.20 12.29
N ALA A 646 14.80 -10.87 11.70
CA ALA A 646 15.06 -10.76 10.27
C ALA A 646 13.97 -11.44 9.41
N LEU A 647 13.31 -12.49 9.92
CA LEU A 647 12.17 -13.12 9.24
C LEU A 647 10.97 -12.19 9.11
N GLU A 648 10.77 -11.29 10.07
CA GLU A 648 9.68 -10.30 10.07
C GLU A 648 9.65 -9.46 8.79
N ALA A 649 10.81 -9.04 8.30
CA ALA A 649 10.93 -8.27 7.06
C ALA A 649 10.61 -9.09 5.79
N ASN A 650 10.51 -10.42 5.91
CA ASN A 650 10.32 -11.36 4.80
C ASN A 650 9.02 -12.15 4.99
N LYS A 651 7.88 -11.46 4.82
CA LYS A 651 6.52 -11.85 5.21
C LYS A 651 5.91 -13.00 4.38
N THR A 652 6.55 -14.16 4.37
CA THR A 652 6.03 -15.36 3.71
C THR A 652 5.23 -16.22 4.69
N TYR A 653 4.34 -17.07 4.16
CA TYR A 653 3.60 -18.02 4.99
C TYR A 653 4.56 -18.98 5.72
N ASN A 654 5.66 -19.39 5.07
CA ASN A 654 6.71 -20.21 5.68
C ASN A 654 7.42 -19.47 6.83
N ALA A 655 7.67 -18.16 6.73
CA ALA A 655 8.25 -17.37 7.81
C ALA A 655 7.30 -17.28 9.02
N LEU A 656 6.01 -17.05 8.77
CA LEU A 656 4.97 -17.04 9.80
C LEU A 656 4.92 -18.36 10.57
N LEU A 657 4.82 -19.49 9.85
CA LEU A 657 4.74 -20.80 10.46
C LEU A 657 6.03 -21.20 11.15
N PHE A 658 7.20 -20.86 10.59
CA PHE A 658 8.48 -21.13 11.22
C PHE A 658 8.64 -20.37 12.54
N ALA A 659 8.36 -19.06 12.57
CA ALA A 659 8.39 -18.27 13.80
C ALA A 659 7.38 -18.81 14.84
N GLY A 660 6.22 -19.25 14.40
CA GLY A 660 5.18 -19.87 15.23
C GLY A 660 5.64 -21.09 16.03
N LYS A 661 6.64 -21.85 15.53
CA LYS A 661 7.21 -23.02 16.24
C LYS A 661 7.90 -22.64 17.57
N PHE A 662 8.25 -21.37 17.76
CA PHE A 662 9.02 -20.88 18.91
C PHE A 662 8.21 -20.04 19.89
N LEU A 663 6.88 -19.97 19.75
CA LEU A 663 6.01 -19.23 20.66
C LEU A 663 6.07 -19.74 22.11
N ASP A 664 6.35 -21.03 22.29
CA ASP A 664 6.43 -21.68 23.61
C ASP A 664 7.87 -21.81 24.15
N ASP A 665 8.87 -21.32 23.40
CA ASP A 665 10.27 -21.35 23.82
C ASP A 665 10.55 -20.27 24.87
N LYS A 666 11.10 -20.67 26.02
CA LYS A 666 11.34 -19.76 27.16
C LYS A 666 12.21 -18.55 26.84
N GLN A 667 13.15 -18.66 25.91
CA GLN A 667 14.09 -17.59 25.56
C GLN A 667 13.70 -16.84 24.28
N LEU A 668 12.90 -17.45 23.40
CA LEU A 668 12.54 -16.90 22.10
C LEU A 668 11.09 -16.40 22.00
N SER A 669 10.20 -16.83 22.91
CA SER A 669 8.75 -16.58 22.88
C SER A 669 8.38 -15.13 22.57
N ALA A 670 8.96 -14.14 23.26
CA ALA A 670 8.64 -12.74 23.03
C ALA A 670 9.00 -12.25 21.61
N THR A 671 10.17 -12.66 21.10
CA THR A 671 10.59 -12.29 19.74
C THR A 671 9.74 -13.02 18.70
N ALA A 672 9.48 -14.32 18.90
CA ALA A 672 8.61 -15.10 18.03
C ALA A 672 7.18 -14.53 17.98
N ALA A 673 6.64 -14.09 19.12
CA ALA A 673 5.32 -13.49 19.20
C ALA A 673 5.24 -12.19 18.40
N ASN A 674 6.25 -11.32 18.51
CA ASN A 674 6.32 -10.10 17.69
C ASN A 674 6.44 -10.41 16.20
N THR A 675 7.31 -11.35 15.81
CA THR A 675 7.47 -11.76 14.41
C THR A 675 6.17 -12.33 13.83
N VAL A 676 5.49 -13.22 14.55
CA VAL A 676 4.20 -13.81 14.14
C VAL A 676 3.12 -12.72 14.01
N MET A 677 3.01 -11.84 15.02
CA MET A 677 2.04 -10.74 15.02
C MET A 677 2.24 -9.83 13.82
N ASN A 678 3.46 -9.35 13.60
CA ASN A 678 3.75 -8.36 12.55
C ASN A 678 3.55 -8.95 11.15
N ILE A 679 3.99 -10.20 10.90
CA ILE A 679 3.75 -10.86 9.61
C ILE A 679 2.24 -11.02 9.35
N ALA A 680 1.49 -11.55 10.32
CA ALA A 680 0.07 -11.85 10.12
C ALA A 680 -0.81 -10.59 9.99
N LEU A 681 -0.56 -9.55 10.80
CA LEU A 681 -1.33 -8.31 10.74
C LEU A 681 -1.12 -7.53 9.43
N GLU A 682 0.06 -7.64 8.83
CA GLU A 682 0.39 -6.96 7.57
C GLU A 682 -0.05 -7.78 6.34
N GLU A 683 0.12 -9.10 6.36
CA GLU A 683 -0.26 -9.99 5.25
C GLU A 683 -1.66 -10.59 5.42
N LYS A 684 -2.67 -9.77 5.13
CA LYS A 684 -4.11 -10.16 5.23
C LYS A 684 -4.52 -11.35 4.34
N SER A 685 -3.68 -11.71 3.37
CA SER A 685 -3.91 -12.89 2.52
C SER A 685 -3.67 -14.22 3.25
N PHE A 686 -3.01 -14.18 4.42
CA PHE A 686 -2.84 -15.33 5.30
C PHE A 686 -4.02 -15.40 6.26
N TYR A 687 -4.81 -16.46 6.12
CA TYR A 687 -5.95 -16.77 6.96
C TYR A 687 -6.04 -18.29 7.14
N GLY A 688 -6.99 -18.74 7.95
CA GLY A 688 -7.21 -20.16 8.23
C GLY A 688 -6.84 -20.56 9.64
N ALA A 689 -7.00 -21.85 9.94
CA ALA A 689 -6.92 -22.38 11.29
C ALA A 689 -5.54 -22.14 11.94
N ASP A 690 -4.45 -22.30 11.19
CA ASP A 690 -3.09 -22.09 11.71
C ASP A 690 -2.81 -20.62 12.05
N VAL A 691 -3.22 -19.69 11.19
CA VAL A 691 -3.04 -18.24 11.45
C VAL A 691 -3.81 -17.83 12.70
N VAL A 692 -5.07 -18.23 12.81
CA VAL A 692 -5.91 -17.95 13.99
C VAL A 692 -5.31 -18.57 15.25
N ARG A 693 -4.85 -19.82 15.19
CA ARG A 693 -4.20 -20.51 16.32
C ARG A 693 -2.95 -19.77 16.78
N LEU A 694 -2.09 -19.36 15.83
CA LEU A 694 -0.87 -18.62 16.14
C LEU A 694 -1.17 -17.25 16.75
N LEU A 695 -2.10 -16.49 16.18
CA LEU A 695 -2.49 -15.17 16.71
C LEU A 695 -3.15 -15.26 18.09
N ASN A 696 -3.99 -16.27 18.34
CA ASN A 696 -4.56 -16.51 19.66
C ASN A 696 -3.46 -16.85 20.68
N ARG A 697 -2.45 -17.65 20.28
CA ARG A 697 -1.31 -17.93 21.15
C ARG A 697 -0.49 -16.66 21.43
N VAL A 698 -0.33 -15.78 20.45
CA VAL A 698 0.31 -14.46 20.65
C VAL A 698 -0.46 -13.63 21.67
N ILE A 699 -1.81 -13.57 21.58
CA ILE A 699 -2.65 -12.85 22.55
C ILE A 699 -2.38 -13.31 23.99
N GLU A 700 -2.24 -14.63 24.21
CA GLU A 700 -1.93 -15.22 25.51
C GLU A 700 -0.53 -14.84 26.04
N LEU A 701 0.43 -14.62 25.14
CA LEU A 701 1.82 -14.30 25.48
C LEU A 701 2.06 -12.80 25.72
N LEU A 702 1.23 -11.94 25.12
CA LEU A 702 1.26 -10.50 25.41
C LEU A 702 0.93 -10.27 26.89
N SER A 703 1.71 -9.43 27.59
CA SER A 703 1.52 -9.13 29.01
C SER A 703 1.87 -7.68 29.34
N GLY A 704 1.22 -7.12 30.38
CA GLY A 704 1.35 -5.70 30.75
C GLY A 704 0.15 -4.84 30.30
N SER A 705 -0.04 -3.70 30.95
CA SER A 705 -1.16 -2.77 30.69
C SER A 705 -1.09 -2.12 29.31
N GLU A 706 0.11 -1.89 28.79
CA GLU A 706 0.33 -1.29 27.46
C GLU A 706 0.02 -2.27 26.30
N SER A 707 -0.19 -3.55 26.58
CA SER A 707 -0.47 -4.58 25.55
C SER A 707 -1.95 -4.80 25.27
N SER A 708 -2.88 -4.12 25.97
CA SER A 708 -4.33 -4.24 25.72
C SER A 708 -4.70 -3.83 24.29
N TYR A 709 -4.15 -2.71 23.81
CA TYR A 709 -4.35 -2.23 22.45
C TYR A 709 -3.91 -3.24 21.39
N LEU A 710 -2.77 -3.91 21.59
CA LEU A 710 -2.27 -4.93 20.66
C LEU A 710 -3.17 -6.18 20.66
N ARG A 711 -3.64 -6.63 21.82
CA ARG A 711 -4.59 -7.75 21.89
C ARG A 711 -5.90 -7.42 21.18
N GLU A 712 -6.42 -6.21 21.36
CA GLU A 712 -7.63 -5.73 20.66
C GLU A 712 -7.41 -5.66 19.15
N ALA A 713 -6.27 -5.16 18.70
CA ALA A 713 -5.92 -5.11 17.28
C ALA A 713 -5.82 -6.51 16.66
N ILE A 714 -5.17 -7.47 17.34
CA ILE A 714 -5.10 -8.87 16.89
C ILE A 714 -6.50 -9.49 16.88
N GLN A 715 -7.30 -9.30 17.93
CA GLN A 715 -8.64 -9.86 17.99
C GLN A 715 -9.55 -9.31 16.88
N LYS A 716 -9.46 -8.00 16.61
CA LYS A 716 -10.15 -7.37 15.49
C LYS A 716 -9.71 -7.98 14.16
N HIS A 717 -8.41 -8.11 13.93
CA HIS A 717 -7.88 -8.74 12.73
C HIS A 717 -8.39 -10.18 12.56
N VAL A 718 -8.32 -11.00 13.61
CA VAL A 718 -8.86 -12.38 13.63
C VAL A 718 -10.35 -12.41 13.26
N ASN A 719 -11.14 -11.46 13.76
CA ASN A 719 -12.57 -11.37 13.46
C ASN A 719 -12.86 -10.94 12.00
N GLU A 720 -11.94 -10.20 11.39
CA GLU A 720 -12.03 -9.72 10.00
C GLU A 720 -11.47 -10.73 8.97
N LEU A 721 -10.78 -11.79 9.41
CA LEU A 721 -10.22 -12.79 8.51
C LEU A 721 -11.31 -13.55 7.70
N PRO A 722 -11.04 -13.91 6.44
CA PRO A 722 -11.94 -14.75 5.64
C PRO A 722 -12.30 -16.07 6.32
N LYS A 723 -13.57 -16.51 6.20
CA LYS A 723 -14.12 -17.72 6.84
C LYS A 723 -13.73 -19.05 6.17
N GLY A 724 -12.65 -19.08 5.39
CA GLY A 724 -12.17 -20.28 4.71
C GLY A 724 -11.07 -21.02 5.49
N PRO A 725 -10.75 -22.28 5.12
CA PRO A 725 -9.69 -23.05 5.79
C PRO A 725 -8.29 -22.47 5.58
N GLY A 726 -8.11 -21.62 4.57
CA GLY A 726 -6.81 -21.05 4.23
C GLY A 726 -5.85 -22.12 3.71
N PHE A 727 -4.56 -21.95 4.01
CA PHE A 727 -3.57 -23.01 3.79
C PHE A 727 -3.73 -24.11 4.85
N VAL A 728 -3.80 -25.36 4.39
CA VAL A 728 -3.80 -26.56 5.23
C VAL A 728 -2.56 -27.39 4.94
N SER A 729 -2.01 -28.03 5.97
CA SER A 729 -0.85 -28.90 5.79
C SER A 729 -1.24 -30.23 5.15
N LEU A 730 -0.54 -30.61 4.07
CA LEU A 730 -0.62 -31.94 3.47
C LEU A 730 0.26 -32.96 4.21
N PHE A 731 1.22 -32.51 5.01
CA PHE A 731 2.17 -33.37 5.71
C PHE A 731 2.31 -32.96 7.17
N ASN A 732 1.89 -33.85 8.07
CA ASN A 732 1.82 -33.58 9.51
C ASN A 732 3.19 -33.56 10.23
N GLY A 733 4.29 -33.86 9.52
CA GLY A 733 5.65 -33.89 10.06
C GLY A 733 5.97 -35.12 10.92
N LYS A 734 5.06 -36.10 11.04
CA LYS A 734 5.19 -37.23 11.96
C LYS A 734 5.10 -38.57 11.26
N ASP A 735 4.15 -38.73 10.34
CA ASP A 735 3.89 -39.98 9.63
C ASP A 735 3.29 -39.71 8.24
N LEU A 736 2.84 -40.77 7.57
CA LEU A 736 2.28 -40.72 6.21
C LEU A 736 0.75 -40.58 6.20
N GLU A 737 0.12 -40.15 7.30
CA GLU A 737 -1.31 -39.84 7.30
C GLU A 737 -1.63 -38.79 6.22
N GLY A 738 -2.72 -38.99 5.48
CA GLY A 738 -3.08 -38.15 4.33
C GLY A 738 -2.51 -38.63 2.99
N TRP A 739 -1.62 -39.63 3.02
CA TRP A 739 -0.95 -40.17 1.84
C TRP A 739 -1.23 -41.65 1.60
N LYS A 740 -1.10 -42.07 0.34
CA LYS A 740 -1.27 -43.44 -0.15
C LYS A 740 -0.29 -43.74 -1.29
N GLY A 741 -0.10 -45.01 -1.64
CA GLY A 741 0.65 -45.40 -2.83
C GLY A 741 -0.10 -45.10 -4.12
N LEU A 742 0.62 -44.84 -5.20
CA LEU A 742 0.03 -44.59 -6.51
C LEU A 742 -0.53 -45.89 -7.15
N VAL A 743 -1.80 -45.89 -7.55
CA VAL A 743 -2.42 -46.97 -8.32
C VAL A 743 -2.66 -46.54 -9.76
N ALA A 744 -1.78 -46.93 -10.68
CA ALA A 744 -1.88 -46.66 -12.12
C ALA A 744 -2.02 -45.16 -12.50
N ASP A 745 -2.16 -44.86 -13.78
CA ASP A 745 -2.50 -43.51 -14.25
C ASP A 745 -4.00 -43.19 -14.03
N PRO A 746 -4.41 -41.90 -14.03
CA PRO A 746 -5.80 -41.51 -13.75
C PRO A 746 -6.83 -42.16 -14.68
N ILE A 747 -6.52 -42.37 -15.96
CA ILE A 747 -7.45 -42.97 -16.93
C ILE A 747 -7.68 -44.43 -16.59
N LYS A 748 -6.62 -45.20 -16.33
CA LYS A 748 -6.74 -46.60 -15.92
C LYS A 748 -7.43 -46.72 -14.57
N ARG A 749 -7.07 -45.88 -13.60
CA ARG A 749 -7.65 -45.86 -12.25
C ARG A 749 -9.16 -45.59 -12.29
N ALA A 750 -9.62 -44.64 -13.10
CA ALA A 750 -11.04 -44.33 -13.27
C ALA A 750 -11.86 -45.49 -13.88
N ASN A 751 -11.22 -46.37 -14.66
CA ASN A 751 -11.86 -47.54 -15.27
C ASN A 751 -11.89 -48.79 -14.36
N MET A 752 -11.25 -48.75 -13.19
CA MET A 752 -11.28 -49.87 -12.23
C MET A 752 -12.58 -49.87 -11.42
N ASP A 753 -13.17 -51.04 -11.21
CA ASP A 753 -14.23 -51.18 -10.21
C ASP A 753 -13.67 -51.02 -8.79
N ALA A 754 -14.56 -50.69 -7.84
CA ALA A 754 -14.17 -50.36 -6.47
C ALA A 754 -13.39 -51.50 -5.76
N LYS A 755 -13.69 -52.77 -6.07
CA LYS A 755 -13.01 -53.90 -5.44
C LYS A 755 -11.59 -54.04 -6.01
N THR A 756 -11.46 -54.02 -7.32
CA THR A 756 -10.16 -54.07 -8.00
C THR A 756 -9.26 -52.93 -7.57
N LEU A 757 -9.80 -51.71 -7.47
CA LEU A 757 -9.05 -50.55 -7.00
C LEU A 757 -8.58 -50.72 -5.55
N ALA A 758 -9.43 -51.21 -4.65
CA ALA A 758 -9.06 -51.45 -3.25
C ALA A 758 -7.93 -52.49 -3.12
N GLU A 759 -7.99 -53.59 -3.88
CA GLU A 759 -6.94 -54.62 -3.88
C GLU A 759 -5.61 -54.09 -4.45
N ALA A 760 -5.66 -53.28 -5.51
CA ALA A 760 -4.49 -52.62 -6.07
C ALA A 760 -3.89 -51.58 -5.12
N GLN A 761 -4.73 -50.87 -4.37
CA GLN A 761 -4.30 -49.86 -3.39
C GLN A 761 -3.46 -50.46 -2.27
N VAL A 762 -3.83 -51.63 -1.75
CA VAL A 762 -3.04 -52.31 -0.71
C VAL A 762 -1.60 -52.57 -1.19
N LYS A 763 -1.45 -53.07 -2.42
CA LYS A 763 -0.13 -53.35 -3.02
C LYS A 763 0.66 -52.07 -3.27
N ALA A 764 0.01 -51.03 -3.80
CA ALA A 764 0.65 -49.74 -4.01
C ALA A 764 1.15 -49.13 -2.69
N ASP A 765 0.35 -49.22 -1.63
CA ASP A 765 0.72 -48.71 -0.31
C ASP A 765 1.92 -49.47 0.29
N GLU A 766 2.02 -50.79 0.08
CA GLU A 766 3.18 -51.58 0.50
C GLU A 766 4.47 -51.13 -0.22
N VAL A 767 4.40 -50.93 -1.54
CA VAL A 767 5.54 -50.44 -2.34
C VAL A 767 5.96 -49.03 -1.88
N MET A 768 4.98 -48.14 -1.70
CA MET A 768 5.21 -46.77 -1.24
C MET A 768 5.89 -46.74 0.14
N ARG A 769 5.44 -47.55 1.10
CA ARG A 769 6.05 -47.63 2.44
C ARG A 769 7.48 -48.18 2.45
N GLY A 770 7.91 -48.86 1.38
CA GLY A 770 9.31 -49.27 1.20
C GLY A 770 10.24 -48.12 0.77
N GLY A 771 9.69 -47.08 0.16
CA GLY A 771 10.42 -45.95 -0.41
C GLY A 771 10.34 -44.65 0.37
N TRP A 772 9.20 -44.42 1.02
CA TRP A 772 8.87 -43.16 1.69
C TRP A 772 8.88 -43.32 3.21
N SER A 773 9.52 -42.38 3.90
CA SER A 773 9.62 -42.37 5.35
C SER A 773 9.63 -40.94 5.90
N VAL A 774 9.35 -40.79 7.19
CA VAL A 774 9.45 -39.51 7.88
C VAL A 774 10.70 -39.50 8.75
N GLN A 775 11.57 -38.50 8.55
CA GLN A 775 12.79 -38.33 9.34
C GLN A 775 12.98 -36.86 9.69
N HIS A 776 13.21 -36.55 10.98
CA HIS A 776 13.43 -35.18 11.47
C HIS A 776 12.32 -34.17 11.08
N GLY A 777 11.08 -34.63 10.91
CA GLY A 777 9.98 -33.78 10.46
C GLY A 777 9.96 -33.50 8.95
N GLU A 778 10.74 -34.26 8.17
CA GLU A 778 10.83 -34.19 6.72
C GLU A 778 10.27 -35.49 6.11
N LEU A 779 9.57 -35.37 4.98
CA LEU A 779 9.12 -36.50 4.17
C LEU A 779 10.25 -36.87 3.19
N LEU A 780 10.81 -38.06 3.36
CA LEU A 780 11.99 -38.53 2.64
C LEU A 780 11.64 -39.68 1.69
N PHE A 781 12.01 -39.52 0.42
CA PHE A 781 12.11 -40.63 -0.52
C PHE A 781 13.55 -41.16 -0.55
N ASN A 782 13.72 -42.47 -0.41
CA ASN A 782 15.04 -43.11 -0.30
C ASN A 782 15.68 -43.50 -1.66
N GLY A 783 15.00 -43.23 -2.78
CA GLY A 783 15.46 -43.59 -4.13
C GLY A 783 14.86 -44.89 -4.69
N HIS A 784 14.11 -45.67 -3.90
CA HIS A 784 13.48 -46.93 -4.32
C HIS A 784 11.98 -46.92 -4.02
N GLY A 785 11.15 -47.45 -4.92
CA GLY A 785 9.70 -47.52 -4.73
C GLY A 785 8.94 -46.81 -5.86
N ASP A 786 7.74 -46.34 -5.55
CA ASP A 786 6.84 -45.66 -6.48
C ASP A 786 6.34 -44.33 -5.88
N ASN A 787 5.66 -43.52 -6.69
CA ASN A 787 5.12 -42.23 -6.28
C ASN A 787 4.23 -42.37 -5.03
N ILE A 788 4.25 -41.32 -4.20
CA ILE A 788 3.30 -41.16 -3.10
C ILE A 788 2.24 -40.14 -3.53
N ALA A 789 0.97 -40.43 -3.26
CA ALA A 789 -0.16 -39.64 -3.70
C ALA A 789 -1.06 -39.21 -2.52
N THR A 790 -1.69 -38.04 -2.63
CA THR A 790 -2.64 -37.56 -1.63
C THR A 790 -3.90 -38.44 -1.62
N LEU A 791 -4.46 -38.69 -0.43
CA LEU A 791 -5.77 -39.35 -0.30
C LEU A 791 -6.89 -38.51 -0.92
N LYS A 792 -6.85 -37.19 -0.67
CA LYS A 792 -7.79 -36.22 -1.22
C LYS A 792 -7.37 -35.83 -2.63
N GLN A 793 -8.36 -35.65 -3.50
CA GLN A 793 -8.19 -35.06 -4.83
C GLN A 793 -8.39 -33.54 -4.76
N TYR A 794 -7.68 -32.78 -5.60
CA TYR A 794 -7.69 -31.32 -5.62
C TYR A 794 -8.03 -30.78 -7.01
N GLY A 795 -8.89 -29.75 -7.04
CA GLY A 795 -9.26 -29.01 -8.25
C GLY A 795 -8.37 -27.79 -8.41
N ASP A 796 -8.92 -26.59 -8.29
CA ASP A 796 -8.14 -25.36 -8.27
C ASP A 796 -7.48 -25.18 -6.89
N PHE A 797 -6.18 -24.87 -6.89
CA PHE A 797 -5.42 -24.73 -5.65
C PHE A 797 -4.20 -23.84 -5.80
N GLU A 798 -3.72 -23.40 -4.65
CA GLU A 798 -2.39 -22.86 -4.45
C GLU A 798 -1.64 -23.75 -3.46
N MET A 799 -0.41 -24.16 -3.80
CA MET A 799 0.42 -25.08 -3.03
C MET A 799 1.77 -24.43 -2.74
N LEU A 800 2.23 -24.57 -1.49
CA LEU A 800 3.57 -24.23 -1.03
C LEU A 800 4.28 -25.53 -0.68
N VAL A 801 5.54 -25.68 -1.08
CA VAL A 801 6.32 -26.89 -0.79
C VAL A 801 7.81 -26.59 -0.82
N ASP A 802 8.47 -26.90 0.29
CA ASP A 802 9.93 -26.91 0.35
C ASP A 802 10.43 -28.29 -0.08
N TRP A 803 11.44 -28.33 -0.95
CA TRP A 803 12.06 -29.56 -1.42
C TRP A 803 13.58 -29.44 -1.47
N LYS A 804 14.28 -30.57 -1.37
CA LYS A 804 15.75 -30.64 -1.40
C LYS A 804 16.20 -31.92 -2.07
N LEU A 805 17.01 -31.79 -3.12
CA LEU A 805 17.74 -32.91 -3.71
C LEU A 805 19.01 -33.18 -2.91
N ALA A 806 19.32 -34.46 -2.68
CA ALA A 806 20.55 -34.86 -2.02
C ALA A 806 21.80 -34.38 -2.79
N LYS A 807 22.85 -34.06 -2.06
CA LYS A 807 24.16 -33.77 -2.65
C LYS A 807 24.84 -35.04 -3.14
N GLU A 808 24.62 -36.15 -2.43
CA GLU A 808 25.08 -37.48 -2.77
C GLU A 808 24.05 -38.19 -3.65
N GLY A 809 24.48 -38.67 -4.82
CA GLY A 809 23.61 -39.35 -5.79
C GLY A 809 24.12 -39.14 -7.22
N LYS A 810 23.58 -39.89 -8.18
CA LYS A 810 23.80 -39.60 -9.60
C LYS A 810 22.52 -39.01 -10.15
N GLU A 811 22.61 -37.81 -10.71
CA GLU A 811 21.59 -37.28 -11.62
C GLU A 811 20.21 -37.07 -10.98
N GLY A 812 20.12 -36.14 -10.01
CA GLY A 812 18.89 -35.91 -9.27
C GLY A 812 17.67 -35.56 -10.14
N ASP A 813 16.57 -36.27 -9.93
CA ASP A 813 15.30 -36.11 -10.66
C ASP A 813 14.11 -36.36 -9.75
N ALA A 814 13.14 -35.46 -9.79
CA ALA A 814 11.88 -35.56 -9.06
C ALA A 814 10.85 -34.62 -9.70
N GLY A 815 9.67 -34.54 -9.09
CA GLY A 815 8.70 -33.52 -9.45
C GLY A 815 7.37 -33.73 -8.75
N ILE A 816 6.45 -32.84 -9.06
CA ILE A 816 5.13 -32.79 -8.44
C ILE A 816 4.06 -32.92 -9.52
N TYR A 817 3.29 -33.99 -9.46
CA TYR A 817 2.19 -34.24 -10.40
C TYR A 817 1.00 -33.41 -9.94
N LEU A 818 0.43 -32.67 -10.89
CA LEU A 818 -0.75 -31.86 -10.65
C LEU A 818 -1.94 -32.59 -11.24
N ARG A 819 -2.93 -32.91 -10.39
CA ARG A 819 -4.13 -33.67 -10.77
C ARG A 819 -3.77 -34.98 -11.51
N GLY A 820 -2.86 -35.76 -10.92
CA GLY A 820 -2.43 -37.06 -11.43
C GLY A 820 -1.68 -37.00 -12.76
N THR A 821 -1.26 -35.81 -13.21
CA THR A 821 -0.57 -35.61 -14.49
C THR A 821 0.85 -35.07 -14.28
N PRO A 822 1.88 -35.73 -14.83
CA PRO A 822 3.28 -35.33 -14.65
C PRO A 822 3.70 -34.09 -15.44
N GLN A 823 4.54 -33.19 -14.93
CA GLN A 823 4.83 -32.79 -13.54
C GLN A 823 5.39 -31.36 -13.59
N VAL A 824 5.29 -30.63 -12.47
CA VAL A 824 6.20 -29.51 -12.21
C VAL A 824 7.57 -30.11 -11.86
N GLN A 825 8.53 -29.91 -12.74
CA GLN A 825 9.81 -30.63 -12.73
C GLN A 825 10.75 -30.15 -11.62
N ILE A 826 11.49 -31.09 -11.02
CA ILE A 826 12.60 -30.84 -10.10
C ILE A 826 13.85 -31.55 -10.64
N TRP A 827 14.96 -30.83 -10.82
CA TRP A 827 16.18 -31.40 -11.38
C TRP A 827 17.48 -30.93 -10.73
N ASP A 828 18.48 -31.79 -10.84
CA ASP A 828 19.88 -31.39 -10.84
C ASP A 828 20.21 -30.69 -12.17
N THR A 829 20.42 -29.37 -12.10
CA THR A 829 20.70 -28.52 -13.27
C THR A 829 22.01 -28.84 -13.97
N SER A 830 22.90 -29.62 -13.35
CA SER A 830 24.14 -30.09 -13.98
C SER A 830 23.90 -31.18 -15.04
N ARG A 831 22.70 -31.77 -15.11
CA ARG A 831 22.31 -32.81 -16.08
C ARG A 831 22.00 -32.24 -17.47
N VAL A 832 23.01 -31.67 -18.11
CA VAL A 832 22.86 -30.98 -19.40
C VAL A 832 22.45 -31.92 -20.56
N ASN A 833 22.70 -33.23 -20.40
CA ASN A 833 22.37 -34.27 -21.38
C ASN A 833 20.86 -34.49 -21.55
N VAL A 834 20.05 -34.17 -20.53
CA VAL A 834 18.58 -34.29 -20.56
C VAL A 834 17.88 -32.94 -20.63
N GLY A 835 18.64 -31.85 -20.80
CA GLY A 835 18.08 -30.49 -20.89
C GLY A 835 17.83 -29.81 -19.54
N ALA A 836 18.38 -30.34 -18.44
CA ALA A 836 18.13 -29.81 -17.09
C ALA A 836 18.79 -28.46 -16.79
N GLN A 837 19.70 -27.99 -17.65
CA GLN A 837 20.42 -26.73 -17.46
C GLN A 837 19.52 -25.48 -17.45
N VAL A 838 18.27 -25.60 -17.89
CA VAL A 838 17.33 -24.46 -17.88
C VAL A 838 16.57 -24.32 -16.56
N GLY A 839 16.72 -25.26 -15.62
CA GLY A 839 16.20 -25.16 -14.25
C GLY A 839 14.94 -25.98 -13.97
N SER A 840 14.49 -25.94 -12.72
CA SER A 840 13.26 -26.58 -12.24
C SER A 840 12.02 -25.68 -12.40
N GLY A 841 10.83 -26.27 -12.23
CA GLY A 841 9.54 -25.54 -12.23
C GLY A 841 8.78 -25.55 -13.56
N GLY A 842 9.40 -26.03 -14.64
CA GLY A 842 8.77 -26.18 -15.96
C GLY A 842 7.80 -27.37 -16.04
N LEU A 843 6.92 -27.35 -17.05
CA LEU A 843 5.93 -28.39 -17.38
C LEU A 843 6.46 -29.29 -18.51
N TYR A 844 7.52 -30.05 -18.23
CA TYR A 844 8.37 -30.67 -19.26
C TYR A 844 7.69 -31.66 -20.22
N ASN A 845 6.50 -32.14 -19.87
CA ASN A 845 5.75 -33.06 -20.69
C ASN A 845 4.79 -32.38 -21.67
N ASN A 846 4.66 -31.05 -21.63
CA ASN A 846 3.94 -30.28 -22.65
C ASN A 846 4.65 -30.41 -24.02
N GLN A 847 3.87 -30.56 -25.09
CA GLN A 847 4.38 -30.63 -26.46
C GLN A 847 3.94 -29.43 -27.31
N LYS A 848 2.73 -28.92 -27.07
CA LYS A 848 2.13 -27.77 -27.76
C LYS A 848 2.37 -26.47 -26.99
N HIS A 849 2.22 -26.51 -25.67
CA HIS A 849 2.42 -25.36 -24.80
C HIS A 849 3.87 -25.29 -24.27
N GLU A 850 4.25 -24.15 -23.70
CA GLU A 850 5.59 -23.99 -23.14
C GLU A 850 5.87 -25.08 -22.11
N SER A 851 7.07 -25.65 -22.17
CA SER A 851 7.50 -26.76 -21.32
C SER A 851 8.66 -26.36 -20.41
N LYS A 852 9.46 -25.38 -20.84
CA LYS A 852 10.66 -24.93 -20.14
C LYS A 852 10.34 -23.79 -19.18
N PRO A 853 11.04 -23.70 -18.04
CA PRO A 853 10.92 -22.55 -17.15
C PRO A 853 11.49 -21.27 -17.80
N LEU A 854 10.99 -20.12 -17.36
CA LEU A 854 11.40 -18.78 -17.81
C LEU A 854 12.84 -18.44 -17.43
N LYS A 855 13.34 -18.99 -16.31
CA LYS A 855 14.72 -18.82 -15.84
C LYS A 855 15.13 -19.89 -14.83
N VAL A 856 16.44 -20.10 -14.70
CA VAL A 856 17.05 -20.92 -13.65
C VAL A 856 16.96 -20.16 -12.32
N ALA A 857 16.30 -20.74 -11.32
CA ALA A 857 16.20 -20.17 -9.98
C ALA A 857 16.55 -21.19 -8.87
N ASP A 858 17.05 -22.36 -9.26
CA ASP A 858 17.42 -23.47 -8.37
C ASP A 858 18.58 -23.10 -7.43
N ASN A 859 18.44 -23.50 -6.17
CA ASN A 859 19.56 -23.58 -5.23
C ASN A 859 20.40 -24.84 -5.51
N ALA A 860 21.65 -24.84 -5.07
CA ALA A 860 22.56 -25.96 -5.31
C ALA A 860 22.09 -27.25 -4.60
N LEU A 861 22.62 -28.40 -5.05
CA LEU A 861 22.32 -29.69 -4.41
C LEU A 861 22.67 -29.70 -2.92
N GLY A 862 21.80 -30.31 -2.12
CA GLY A 862 21.86 -30.28 -0.66
C GLY A 862 21.24 -29.03 -0.02
N GLU A 863 20.73 -28.09 -0.81
CA GLU A 863 20.05 -26.89 -0.34
C GLU A 863 18.53 -26.98 -0.53
N TRP A 864 17.80 -26.34 0.37
CA TRP A 864 16.36 -26.25 0.24
C TRP A 864 15.99 -25.29 -0.89
N ASN A 865 14.97 -25.68 -1.63
CA ASN A 865 14.23 -24.87 -2.59
C ASN A 865 12.78 -24.78 -2.09
N THR A 866 12.05 -23.78 -2.55
CA THR A 866 10.62 -23.66 -2.28
C THR A 866 9.84 -23.36 -3.55
N PHE A 867 8.76 -24.11 -3.77
CA PHE A 867 7.79 -23.79 -4.81
C PHE A 867 6.55 -23.13 -4.22
N ARG A 868 6.02 -22.17 -4.97
CA ARG A 868 4.62 -21.76 -4.91
C ARG A 868 3.98 -22.11 -6.25
N ILE A 869 3.08 -23.08 -6.25
CA ILE A 869 2.38 -23.60 -7.43
C ILE A 869 0.93 -23.15 -7.36
N ILE A 870 0.42 -22.49 -8.39
CA ILE A 870 -0.98 -22.09 -8.51
C ILE A 870 -1.55 -22.82 -9.72
N MET A 871 -2.60 -23.60 -9.52
CA MET A 871 -3.32 -24.28 -10.59
C MET A 871 -4.77 -23.81 -10.57
N ILE A 872 -5.19 -23.14 -11.64
CA ILE A 872 -6.56 -22.65 -11.84
C ILE A 872 -7.00 -23.14 -13.22
N ASP A 873 -8.12 -23.86 -13.27
CA ASP A 873 -8.60 -24.53 -14.46
C ASP A 873 -7.53 -25.43 -15.07
N ASP A 874 -7.04 -25.14 -16.28
CA ASP A 874 -5.95 -25.88 -16.94
C ASP A 874 -4.60 -25.18 -16.86
N ARG A 875 -4.52 -24.02 -16.19
CA ARG A 875 -3.33 -23.16 -16.18
C ARG A 875 -2.53 -23.34 -14.90
N VAL A 876 -1.22 -23.37 -15.07
CA VAL A 876 -0.26 -23.49 -13.97
C VAL A 876 0.69 -22.29 -13.96
N THR A 877 0.83 -21.70 -12.78
CA THR A 877 1.86 -20.71 -12.46
C THR A 877 2.77 -21.29 -11.38
N VAL A 878 4.09 -21.19 -11.56
CA VAL A 878 5.08 -21.68 -10.60
C VAL A 878 6.06 -20.56 -10.28
N TYR A 879 6.25 -20.30 -8.99
CA TYR A 879 7.38 -19.55 -8.47
C TYR A 879 8.36 -20.52 -7.80
N LEU A 880 9.64 -20.45 -8.17
CA LEU A 880 10.74 -21.16 -7.55
C LEU A 880 11.59 -20.17 -6.78
N ASN A 881 11.74 -20.37 -5.47
CA ASN A 881 12.51 -19.48 -4.59
C ASN A 881 12.03 -18.01 -4.64
N GLY A 882 10.74 -17.82 -4.95
CA GLY A 882 10.09 -16.52 -5.10
C GLY A 882 10.23 -15.91 -6.50
N GLU A 883 10.96 -16.56 -7.40
CA GLU A 883 11.08 -16.16 -8.79
C GLU A 883 10.03 -16.83 -9.68
N LEU A 884 9.35 -16.05 -10.53
CA LEU A 884 8.39 -16.59 -11.49
C LEU A 884 9.13 -17.41 -12.56
N VAL A 885 8.83 -18.71 -12.63
CA VAL A 885 9.47 -19.65 -13.58
C VAL A 885 8.48 -20.29 -14.55
N THR A 886 7.19 -20.32 -14.24
CA THR A 886 6.12 -20.74 -15.16
C THR A 886 4.95 -19.81 -14.96
N ASP A 887 4.37 -19.24 -16.03
CA ASP A 887 3.33 -18.22 -15.93
C ASP A 887 2.09 -18.57 -16.76
N GLN A 888 1.01 -18.97 -16.08
CA GLN A 888 -0.30 -19.24 -16.68
C GLN A 888 -0.29 -20.21 -17.87
N VAL A 889 0.61 -21.18 -17.82
CA VAL A 889 0.83 -22.15 -18.91
C VAL A 889 -0.22 -23.26 -18.81
N VAL A 890 -0.85 -23.60 -19.93
CA VAL A 890 -1.78 -24.73 -20.01
C VAL A 890 -1.03 -26.03 -19.76
N LEU A 891 -1.50 -26.83 -18.81
CA LEU A 891 -1.00 -28.17 -18.53
C LEU A 891 -1.70 -29.18 -19.43
N GLU A 892 -0.95 -29.84 -20.31
CA GLU A 892 -1.52 -30.86 -21.19
C GLU A 892 -1.82 -32.16 -20.45
N ASN A 893 -2.89 -32.85 -20.86
CA ASN A 893 -3.13 -34.21 -20.41
C ASN A 893 -2.10 -35.16 -21.01
N PHE A 894 -1.08 -35.53 -20.23
CA PHE A 894 0.00 -36.40 -20.67
C PHE A 894 -0.48 -37.79 -21.11
N TRP A 895 -1.53 -38.31 -20.47
CA TRP A 895 -2.00 -39.67 -20.66
C TRP A 895 -2.86 -39.82 -21.91
N ASP A 896 -3.64 -38.80 -22.23
CA ASP A 896 -4.37 -38.67 -23.49
C ASP A 896 -4.44 -37.19 -23.91
N ARG A 897 -3.56 -36.82 -24.85
CA ARG A 897 -3.41 -35.42 -25.32
C ARG A 897 -4.61 -34.93 -26.15
N SER A 898 -5.57 -35.79 -26.46
CA SER A 898 -6.84 -35.39 -27.08
C SER A 898 -7.85 -34.87 -26.06
N LEU A 899 -7.62 -35.11 -24.77
CA LEU A 899 -8.48 -34.68 -23.68
C LEU A 899 -7.92 -33.44 -22.98
N PRO A 900 -8.79 -32.59 -22.38
CA PRO A 900 -8.33 -31.58 -21.44
C PRO A 900 -7.72 -32.23 -20.19
N ILE A 901 -6.99 -31.45 -19.41
CA ILE A 901 -6.50 -31.88 -18.10
C ILE A 901 -7.65 -32.24 -17.17
N PHE A 902 -7.43 -33.18 -16.25
CA PHE A 902 -8.48 -33.57 -15.31
C PHE A 902 -8.93 -32.37 -14.46
N PRO A 903 -10.25 -32.20 -14.26
CA PRO A 903 -10.78 -31.10 -13.46
C PRO A 903 -10.37 -31.24 -11.99
N LYS A 904 -10.21 -32.47 -11.49
CA LYS A 904 -9.82 -32.77 -10.13
C LYS A 904 -9.10 -34.12 -10.08
N GLU A 905 -7.95 -34.18 -9.42
CA GLU A 905 -7.31 -35.45 -9.08
C GLU A 905 -6.30 -35.28 -7.92
N GLN A 906 -5.71 -36.38 -7.45
CA GLN A 906 -4.64 -36.44 -6.46
C GLN A 906 -3.40 -35.67 -6.91
N ILE A 907 -2.65 -35.16 -5.93
CA ILE A 907 -1.31 -34.62 -6.12
C ILE A 907 -0.33 -35.74 -5.79
N GLU A 908 0.74 -35.86 -6.57
CA GLU A 908 1.73 -36.93 -6.39
C GLU A 908 3.14 -36.33 -6.27
N LEU A 909 3.95 -36.88 -5.37
CA LEU A 909 5.37 -36.59 -5.31
C LEU A 909 6.11 -37.73 -6.01
N GLN A 910 6.92 -37.38 -7.00
CA GLN A 910 7.56 -38.35 -7.87
C GLN A 910 8.66 -39.14 -7.14
N ALA A 911 8.67 -40.45 -7.39
CA ALA A 911 9.75 -41.37 -7.03
C ALA A 911 10.62 -41.65 -8.27
N HIS A 912 11.77 -40.99 -8.41
CA HIS A 912 12.65 -41.17 -9.58
C HIS A 912 14.12 -41.41 -9.20
N GLY A 913 14.39 -42.52 -8.51
CA GLY A 913 15.75 -43.05 -8.29
C GLY A 913 16.68 -42.23 -7.39
N THR A 914 16.27 -41.02 -7.01
CA THR A 914 17.08 -40.03 -6.28
C THR A 914 16.55 -39.86 -4.87
N LEU A 915 17.44 -39.60 -3.90
CA LEU A 915 17.02 -39.21 -2.56
C LEU A 915 16.50 -37.76 -2.57
N VAL A 916 15.25 -37.58 -2.15
CA VAL A 916 14.55 -36.28 -2.15
C VAL A 916 13.89 -36.08 -0.80
N SER A 917 14.03 -34.88 -0.25
CA SER A 917 13.38 -34.49 1.00
C SER A 917 12.35 -33.40 0.72
N TYR A 918 11.18 -33.50 1.35
CA TYR A 918 10.12 -32.50 1.30
C TYR A 918 9.75 -32.05 2.72
N ARG A 919 9.39 -30.78 2.89
CA ARG A 919 8.82 -30.24 4.13
C ARG A 919 7.87 -29.10 3.81
N ASP A 920 7.15 -28.64 4.83
CA ASP A 920 6.30 -27.44 4.72
C ASP A 920 5.35 -27.51 3.51
N ILE A 921 4.70 -28.66 3.33
CA ILE A 921 3.77 -28.91 2.23
C ILE A 921 2.40 -28.39 2.64
N TYR A 922 2.01 -27.23 2.11
CA TYR A 922 0.72 -26.59 2.38
C TYR A 922 -0.08 -26.43 1.11
N ILE A 923 -1.40 -26.55 1.20
CA ILE A 923 -2.31 -26.34 0.09
C ILE A 923 -3.50 -25.49 0.51
N ARG A 924 -3.94 -24.60 -0.38
CA ARG A 924 -5.15 -23.80 -0.24
C ARG A 924 -6.02 -24.04 -1.47
N GLU A 925 -7.16 -24.69 -1.29
CA GLU A 925 -8.15 -24.81 -2.37
C GLU A 925 -8.70 -23.43 -2.72
N LEU A 926 -8.77 -23.16 -4.02
CA LEU A 926 -9.33 -21.93 -4.56
C LEU A 926 -10.78 -22.20 -4.99
N PRO A 927 -11.72 -21.25 -4.77
CA PRO A 927 -13.10 -21.44 -5.19
C PRO A 927 -13.19 -21.63 -6.70
N ARG A 928 -13.79 -22.73 -7.15
CA ARG A 928 -14.13 -22.96 -8.55
C ARG A 928 -15.50 -22.35 -8.85
N LYS A 929 -15.68 -21.76 -10.04
CA LYS A 929 -16.93 -21.10 -10.43
C LYS A 929 -17.98 -22.15 -10.85
N GLU A 930 -18.66 -22.79 -9.91
CA GLU A 930 -19.83 -23.64 -10.19
C GLU A 930 -21.02 -22.76 -10.58
N ILE A 931 -21.52 -22.88 -11.82
CA ILE A 931 -22.55 -21.99 -12.37
C ILE A 931 -23.94 -22.62 -12.38
N SER A 932 -24.02 -23.95 -12.31
CA SER A 932 -25.30 -24.65 -12.28
C SER A 932 -25.30 -25.85 -11.34
N SER A 933 -26.33 -25.94 -10.50
CA SER A 933 -26.57 -27.05 -9.60
C SER A 933 -28.06 -27.40 -9.59
N LEU A 934 -28.40 -28.65 -9.28
CA LEU A 934 -29.81 -29.06 -9.16
C LEU A 934 -30.41 -28.49 -7.88
N SER A 935 -31.62 -27.95 -7.97
CA SER A 935 -32.44 -27.69 -6.79
C SER A 935 -32.78 -28.99 -6.05
N ASP A 936 -33.11 -28.91 -4.76
CA ASP A 936 -33.47 -30.10 -3.98
C ASP A 936 -34.72 -30.80 -4.55
N ALA A 937 -35.67 -30.05 -5.11
CA ALA A 937 -36.82 -30.59 -5.81
C ALA A 937 -36.40 -31.38 -7.05
N GLU A 938 -35.45 -30.87 -7.85
CA GLU A 938 -34.98 -31.56 -9.05
C GLU A 938 -34.17 -32.82 -8.73
N LYS A 939 -33.38 -32.79 -7.64
CA LYS A 939 -32.70 -34.00 -7.13
C LYS A 939 -33.72 -35.07 -6.72
N GLN A 940 -34.76 -34.69 -6.00
CA GLN A 940 -35.85 -35.60 -5.60
C GLN A 940 -36.62 -36.13 -6.81
N ASP A 941 -36.83 -35.29 -7.82
CA ASP A 941 -37.49 -35.67 -9.07
C ASP A 941 -36.63 -36.57 -9.97
N GLY A 942 -35.35 -36.83 -9.62
CA GLY A 942 -34.47 -37.73 -10.35
C GLY A 942 -33.77 -37.10 -11.55
N TYR A 943 -33.62 -35.77 -11.58
CA TYR A 943 -32.76 -35.11 -12.56
C TYR A 943 -31.28 -35.39 -12.27
N LYS A 944 -30.50 -35.45 -13.34
CA LYS A 944 -29.04 -35.47 -13.32
C LYS A 944 -28.51 -34.25 -14.09
N VAL A 945 -27.45 -33.65 -13.58
CA VAL A 945 -26.70 -32.62 -14.33
C VAL A 945 -25.96 -33.30 -15.48
N LEU A 946 -26.05 -32.73 -16.68
CA LEU A 946 -25.20 -33.10 -17.82
C LEU A 946 -24.10 -32.07 -18.06
N PHE A 947 -24.23 -30.86 -17.54
CA PHE A 947 -23.21 -29.82 -17.57
C PHE A 947 -23.43 -28.86 -16.41
N ASP A 948 -22.47 -28.78 -15.48
CA ASP A 948 -22.49 -27.93 -14.28
C ASP A 948 -21.80 -26.57 -14.49
N GLY A 949 -21.11 -26.40 -15.62
CA GLY A 949 -20.32 -25.22 -15.94
C GLY A 949 -18.81 -25.42 -15.78
N THR A 950 -18.34 -26.61 -15.39
CA THR A 950 -16.90 -26.84 -15.14
C THR A 950 -16.20 -27.65 -16.23
N ASP A 951 -16.85 -28.66 -16.81
CA ASP A 951 -16.22 -29.51 -17.83
C ASP A 951 -17.22 -30.26 -18.73
N LEU A 952 -16.69 -30.99 -19.72
CA LEU A 952 -17.45 -31.75 -20.71
C LEU A 952 -17.42 -33.26 -20.46
N GLU A 953 -17.25 -33.72 -19.21
CA GLU A 953 -17.10 -35.15 -18.90
C GLU A 953 -18.27 -35.99 -19.43
N ALA A 954 -19.50 -35.48 -19.38
CA ALA A 954 -20.69 -36.19 -19.88
C ALA A 954 -20.81 -36.23 -21.41
N TRP A 955 -19.88 -35.61 -22.15
CA TRP A 955 -19.98 -35.36 -23.59
C TRP A 955 -18.82 -36.00 -24.40
N THR A 956 -19.06 -36.21 -25.68
CA THR A 956 -18.12 -36.74 -26.69
C THR A 956 -18.44 -36.16 -28.07
N GLY A 957 -17.66 -36.44 -29.11
CA GLY A 957 -17.81 -35.83 -30.43
C GLY A 957 -16.94 -34.58 -30.59
N ASN A 958 -17.51 -33.47 -31.06
CA ASN A 958 -16.76 -32.24 -31.36
C ASN A 958 -16.44 -31.39 -30.10
N THR A 959 -15.56 -31.89 -29.23
CA THR A 959 -15.09 -31.16 -28.04
C THR A 959 -14.05 -30.08 -28.36
N THR A 960 -13.70 -29.89 -29.64
CA THR A 960 -12.77 -28.84 -30.08
C THR A 960 -13.52 -27.53 -30.31
N ALA A 961 -14.68 -27.58 -30.98
CA ALA A 961 -15.49 -26.39 -31.24
C ALA A 961 -16.38 -26.01 -30.05
N TYR A 962 -16.83 -27.01 -29.28
CA TYR A 962 -17.59 -26.80 -28.05
C TYR A 962 -16.65 -26.75 -26.84
N HIS A 963 -16.69 -25.66 -26.08
CA HIS A 963 -15.90 -25.50 -24.85
C HIS A 963 -16.66 -24.77 -23.76
N VAL A 964 -16.10 -24.80 -22.55
CA VAL A 964 -16.59 -24.03 -21.42
C VAL A 964 -16.08 -22.60 -21.57
N SER A 965 -16.98 -21.63 -21.77
CA SER A 965 -16.64 -20.21 -21.84
C SER A 965 -16.15 -19.68 -20.48
N ASP A 966 -15.55 -18.48 -20.42
CA ASP A 966 -15.21 -17.78 -19.15
C ASP A 966 -16.45 -17.50 -18.25
N GLU A 967 -17.63 -17.46 -18.85
CA GLU A 967 -18.92 -17.37 -18.14
C GLU A 967 -19.37 -18.73 -17.55
N GLY A 968 -18.60 -19.80 -17.76
CA GLY A 968 -18.86 -21.23 -17.54
C GLY A 968 -20.16 -21.75 -18.15
N THR A 969 -20.47 -21.25 -19.35
CA THR A 969 -21.49 -21.79 -20.25
C THR A 969 -20.84 -22.77 -21.24
N LEU A 970 -21.61 -23.74 -21.74
CA LEU A 970 -21.20 -24.56 -22.88
C LEU A 970 -21.41 -23.73 -24.15
N ALA A 971 -20.33 -23.32 -24.79
CA ALA A 971 -20.36 -22.45 -25.95
C ALA A 971 -19.71 -23.14 -27.15
N ILE A 972 -20.31 -22.98 -28.32
CA ILE A 972 -19.67 -23.31 -29.59
C ILE A 972 -19.10 -22.04 -30.21
N TYR A 973 -17.82 -22.06 -30.59
CA TYR A 973 -17.18 -20.97 -31.33
C TYR A 973 -16.74 -21.45 -32.71
N PRO A 974 -17.21 -20.82 -33.80
CA PRO A 974 -16.87 -21.27 -35.14
C PRO A 974 -15.45 -20.85 -35.55
N THR A 975 -14.44 -21.66 -35.21
CA THR A 975 -13.09 -21.65 -35.80
C THR A 975 -12.96 -22.70 -36.92
N GLU A 976 -11.78 -22.91 -37.53
CA GLU A 976 -11.58 -24.03 -38.48
C GLU A 976 -12.10 -25.35 -37.85
N GLY A 977 -13.04 -26.04 -38.53
CA GLY A 977 -13.72 -27.24 -38.00
C GLY A 977 -15.13 -27.03 -37.44
N SER A 978 -15.78 -25.89 -37.71
CA SER A 978 -17.08 -25.44 -37.17
C SER A 978 -18.34 -26.28 -37.53
N GLY A 979 -18.19 -27.47 -38.10
CA GLY A 979 -19.29 -28.29 -38.64
C GLY A 979 -19.42 -29.70 -38.02
N GLY A 980 -19.41 -29.82 -36.69
CA GLY A 980 -19.49 -31.12 -36.00
C GLY A 980 -20.35 -31.10 -34.75
N ASN A 981 -20.87 -32.27 -34.37
CA ASN A 981 -21.84 -32.43 -33.29
C ASN A 981 -21.16 -32.82 -31.96
N LEU A 982 -21.68 -32.29 -30.86
CA LEU A 982 -21.33 -32.73 -29.50
C LEU A 982 -22.45 -33.64 -28.99
N TYR A 983 -22.11 -34.86 -28.58
CA TYR A 983 -23.06 -35.89 -28.14
C TYR A 983 -22.89 -36.19 -26.65
N THR A 984 -23.97 -36.55 -25.95
CA THR A 984 -23.85 -37.17 -24.63
C THR A 984 -23.15 -38.52 -24.75
N LYS A 985 -22.33 -38.93 -23.78
CA LYS A 985 -21.76 -40.29 -23.75
C LYS A 985 -22.84 -41.37 -23.57
N GLU A 986 -23.85 -41.09 -22.74
CA GLU A 986 -24.99 -41.98 -22.54
C GLU A 986 -26.04 -41.83 -23.65
N GLU A 987 -26.74 -42.93 -23.94
CA GLU A 987 -27.97 -42.92 -24.75
C GLU A 987 -29.23 -42.80 -23.86
N PHE A 988 -30.27 -42.19 -24.43
CA PHE A 988 -31.56 -41.94 -23.80
C PHE A 988 -32.70 -42.41 -24.72
N ALA A 989 -33.73 -43.01 -24.11
CA ALA A 989 -34.93 -43.48 -24.80
C ALA A 989 -36.12 -42.54 -24.55
N ASP A 990 -36.65 -42.57 -23.32
CA ASP A 990 -37.67 -41.68 -22.81
C ASP A 990 -37.07 -40.77 -21.74
N PHE A 991 -37.30 -39.46 -21.86
CA PHE A 991 -36.63 -38.46 -21.01
C PHE A 991 -37.36 -37.13 -20.95
N VAL A 992 -36.99 -36.33 -19.95
CA VAL A 992 -37.20 -34.88 -19.90
C VAL A 992 -35.82 -34.22 -19.89
N TYR A 993 -35.53 -33.42 -20.90
CA TYR A 993 -34.28 -32.69 -21.06
C TYR A 993 -34.54 -31.20 -20.90
N ARG A 994 -33.82 -30.54 -19.98
CA ARG A 994 -33.93 -29.11 -19.70
C ARG A 994 -32.59 -28.44 -19.87
N PHE A 995 -32.61 -27.28 -20.50
CA PHE A 995 -31.44 -26.44 -20.70
C PHE A 995 -31.87 -25.00 -20.96
N GLU A 996 -30.94 -24.10 -20.77
CA GLU A 996 -31.05 -22.73 -21.26
C GLU A 996 -30.10 -22.50 -22.42
N PHE A 997 -30.50 -21.66 -23.36
CA PHE A 997 -29.65 -21.27 -24.49
C PHE A 997 -29.73 -19.76 -24.76
N ARG A 998 -28.64 -19.20 -25.26
CA ARG A 998 -28.52 -17.80 -25.70
C ARG A 998 -27.99 -17.78 -27.14
N LEU A 999 -28.76 -17.14 -28.02
CA LEU A 999 -28.43 -17.00 -29.43
C LEU A 999 -27.60 -15.75 -29.70
N THR A 1000 -26.74 -15.81 -30.72
CA THR A 1000 -26.13 -14.65 -31.38
C THR A 1000 -26.88 -14.33 -32.69
N PRO A 1001 -26.71 -13.14 -33.30
CA PRO A 1001 -27.45 -12.78 -34.51
C PRO A 1001 -27.20 -13.77 -35.66
N GLY A 1002 -28.28 -14.30 -36.24
CA GLY A 1002 -28.22 -15.30 -37.31
C GLY A 1002 -27.80 -16.70 -36.86
N ALA A 1003 -27.76 -16.97 -35.55
CA ALA A 1003 -27.26 -18.24 -35.05
C ALA A 1003 -28.15 -19.44 -35.43
N ASN A 1004 -27.50 -20.53 -35.82
CA ASN A 1004 -28.14 -21.81 -36.12
C ASN A 1004 -27.42 -22.96 -35.37
N ASN A 1005 -28.22 -23.81 -34.75
CA ASN A 1005 -27.84 -25.06 -34.10
C ASN A 1005 -29.08 -25.98 -34.03
N GLY A 1006 -28.94 -27.16 -33.46
CA GLY A 1006 -30.05 -28.07 -33.21
C GLY A 1006 -29.83 -28.93 -31.99
N ILE A 1007 -30.92 -29.39 -31.36
CA ILE A 1007 -30.86 -30.44 -30.35
C ILE A 1007 -31.18 -31.78 -31.01
N GLY A 1008 -30.16 -32.57 -31.26
CA GLY A 1008 -30.31 -33.96 -31.68
C GLY A 1008 -30.90 -34.79 -30.54
N ILE A 1009 -31.94 -35.57 -30.84
CA ILE A 1009 -32.56 -36.51 -29.92
C ILE A 1009 -32.58 -37.90 -30.54
N ARG A 1010 -32.30 -38.92 -29.72
CA ARG A 1010 -32.13 -40.31 -30.16
C ARG A 1010 -31.12 -40.43 -31.33
N SER A 1011 -30.15 -39.53 -31.38
CA SER A 1011 -29.19 -39.42 -32.47
C SER A 1011 -28.16 -40.55 -32.40
N PRO A 1012 -27.86 -41.22 -33.52
CA PRO A 1012 -26.66 -42.05 -33.63
C PRO A 1012 -25.41 -41.17 -33.72
N MET A 1013 -24.23 -41.75 -33.48
CA MET A 1013 -22.94 -41.06 -33.67
C MET A 1013 -22.58 -40.86 -35.16
N ASP A 1014 -23.10 -41.73 -36.03
CA ASP A 1014 -22.82 -41.71 -37.48
C ASP A 1014 -24.05 -41.30 -38.30
N GLY A 1015 -23.79 -40.66 -39.45
CA GLY A 1015 -24.81 -40.16 -40.36
C GLY A 1015 -25.26 -38.74 -40.02
N ASP A 1016 -26.17 -38.19 -40.83
CA ASP A 1016 -26.73 -36.87 -40.58
C ASP A 1016 -27.66 -36.93 -39.37
N ALA A 1017 -27.22 -36.38 -38.24
CA ALA A 1017 -27.92 -36.48 -36.96
C ALA A 1017 -29.33 -35.88 -36.99
N ALA A 1018 -29.62 -34.95 -37.91
CA ALA A 1018 -30.96 -34.38 -38.08
C ALA A 1018 -31.96 -35.41 -38.62
N TYR A 1019 -31.52 -36.34 -39.49
CA TYR A 1019 -32.38 -37.35 -40.13
C TYR A 1019 -32.19 -38.78 -39.59
N ALA A 1020 -30.94 -39.14 -39.26
CA ALA A 1020 -30.57 -40.42 -38.68
C ALA A 1020 -30.98 -40.52 -37.20
N GLY A 1021 -31.03 -39.37 -36.50
CA GLY A 1021 -31.76 -39.16 -35.25
C GLY A 1021 -33.05 -38.40 -35.50
N MET A 1022 -33.34 -37.42 -34.66
CA MET A 1022 -34.30 -36.34 -34.92
C MET A 1022 -33.73 -35.04 -34.35
N GLU A 1023 -34.04 -33.92 -34.97
CA GLU A 1023 -33.57 -32.60 -34.54
C GLU A 1023 -34.72 -31.74 -34.01
N ILE A 1024 -34.48 -31.09 -32.87
CA ILE A 1024 -35.29 -29.97 -32.39
C ILE A 1024 -34.53 -28.68 -32.69
N GLN A 1025 -35.10 -27.85 -33.57
CA GLN A 1025 -34.38 -26.72 -34.14
C GLN A 1025 -33.99 -25.66 -33.10
N VAL A 1026 -32.77 -25.13 -33.18
CA VAL A 1026 -32.29 -23.98 -32.38
C VAL A 1026 -31.81 -22.88 -33.33
N LEU A 1027 -32.71 -21.95 -33.67
CA LEU A 1027 -32.48 -20.93 -34.70
C LEU A 1027 -32.84 -19.52 -34.23
N ASP A 1028 -32.05 -18.53 -34.64
CA ASP A 1028 -32.49 -17.13 -34.72
C ASP A 1028 -33.38 -16.94 -35.96
N ASP A 1029 -34.63 -17.42 -35.85
CA ASP A 1029 -35.58 -17.45 -36.96
C ASP A 1029 -36.14 -16.08 -37.36
N GLY A 1030 -35.70 -15.00 -36.70
CA GLY A 1030 -35.96 -13.61 -37.07
C GLY A 1030 -34.88 -12.96 -37.93
N ALA A 1031 -33.74 -13.61 -38.17
CA ALA A 1031 -32.64 -13.04 -38.96
C ALA A 1031 -33.00 -12.94 -40.46
N ASP A 1032 -32.52 -11.88 -41.13
CA ASP A 1032 -32.83 -11.58 -42.54
C ASP A 1032 -32.50 -12.73 -43.51
N MET A 1033 -31.49 -13.53 -43.19
CA MET A 1033 -31.07 -14.69 -43.98
C MET A 1033 -32.06 -15.86 -43.94
N TYR A 1034 -33.02 -15.85 -43.00
CA TYR A 1034 -34.04 -16.89 -42.80
C TYR A 1034 -35.46 -16.41 -43.11
N LYS A 1035 -35.61 -15.37 -43.93
CA LYS A 1035 -36.93 -14.83 -44.32
C LYS A 1035 -37.84 -15.82 -45.08
N ASP A 1036 -37.27 -16.83 -45.73
CA ASP A 1036 -37.96 -17.78 -46.62
C ASP A 1036 -38.03 -19.21 -46.04
N LEU A 1037 -38.14 -19.36 -44.71
CA LEU A 1037 -38.24 -20.67 -44.05
C LEU A 1037 -39.57 -21.39 -44.32
N ALA A 1038 -39.50 -22.71 -44.54
CA ALA A 1038 -40.66 -23.59 -44.48
C ALA A 1038 -41.15 -23.76 -43.03
N GLU A 1039 -42.41 -24.15 -42.85
CA GLU A 1039 -43.05 -24.16 -41.53
C GLU A 1039 -42.37 -25.07 -40.50
N TYR A 1040 -41.68 -26.13 -40.94
CA TYR A 1040 -40.97 -27.09 -40.10
C TYR A 1040 -39.52 -26.67 -39.77
N GLN A 1041 -39.05 -25.52 -40.26
CA GLN A 1041 -37.66 -25.05 -40.07
C GLN A 1041 -37.52 -23.95 -39.01
N TYR A 1042 -38.64 -23.49 -38.44
CA TYR A 1042 -38.63 -22.48 -37.36
C TYR A 1042 -38.16 -23.09 -36.04
N HIS A 1043 -37.67 -22.24 -35.13
CA HIS A 1043 -37.13 -22.66 -33.83
C HIS A 1043 -38.11 -23.57 -33.07
N GLY A 1044 -37.58 -24.61 -32.44
CA GLY A 1044 -38.33 -25.57 -31.63
C GLY A 1044 -39.14 -26.61 -32.41
N SER A 1045 -39.18 -26.53 -33.74
CA SER A 1045 -39.83 -27.54 -34.59
C SER A 1045 -39.09 -28.87 -34.48
N VAL A 1046 -39.83 -29.99 -34.60
CA VAL A 1046 -39.20 -31.28 -34.92
C VAL A 1046 -38.88 -31.23 -36.40
N TYR A 1047 -37.61 -31.02 -36.73
CA TYR A 1047 -37.17 -30.64 -38.07
C TYR A 1047 -37.69 -31.63 -39.12
N GLY A 1048 -38.38 -31.10 -40.14
CA GLY A 1048 -39.00 -31.90 -41.21
C GLY A 1048 -40.28 -32.66 -40.85
N ILE A 1049 -40.69 -32.71 -39.57
CA ILE A 1049 -41.78 -33.58 -39.09
C ILE A 1049 -42.95 -32.81 -38.47
N ILE A 1050 -42.70 -31.98 -37.45
CA ILE A 1050 -43.75 -31.28 -36.70
C ILE A 1050 -43.38 -29.80 -36.54
N PRO A 1051 -44.16 -28.86 -37.11
CA PRO A 1051 -43.88 -27.43 -36.99
C PRO A 1051 -44.19 -26.92 -35.57
N ALA A 1052 -43.37 -26.01 -35.08
CA ALA A 1052 -43.59 -25.35 -33.78
C ALA A 1052 -44.46 -24.08 -33.90
N LYS A 1053 -45.14 -23.73 -32.79
CA LYS A 1053 -45.73 -22.40 -32.62
C LYS A 1053 -44.62 -21.35 -32.50
N ARG A 1054 -44.79 -20.22 -33.18
CA ARG A 1054 -43.81 -19.13 -33.28
C ARG A 1054 -44.11 -17.99 -32.30
N GLY A 1055 -43.14 -17.09 -32.11
CA GLY A 1055 -43.31 -15.85 -31.34
C GLY A 1055 -43.03 -15.96 -29.84
N TYR A 1056 -42.44 -17.06 -29.39
CA TYR A 1056 -42.10 -17.31 -27.98
C TYR A 1056 -40.59 -17.27 -27.69
N LEU A 1057 -39.77 -17.07 -28.73
CA LEU A 1057 -38.34 -16.86 -28.62
C LEU A 1057 -38.07 -15.44 -28.10
N LYS A 1058 -37.20 -15.31 -27.11
CA LYS A 1058 -36.74 -14.00 -26.61
C LYS A 1058 -35.77 -13.36 -27.62
N PRO A 1059 -35.56 -12.02 -27.54
CA PRO A 1059 -34.56 -11.35 -28.34
C PRO A 1059 -33.17 -12.00 -28.26
N VAL A 1060 -32.41 -11.90 -29.35
CA VAL A 1060 -31.00 -12.33 -29.42
C VAL A 1060 -30.19 -11.70 -28.29
N GLY A 1061 -29.30 -12.47 -27.66
CA GLY A 1061 -28.54 -12.07 -26.47
C GLY A 1061 -29.24 -12.36 -25.13
N GLU A 1062 -30.54 -12.66 -25.12
CA GLU A 1062 -31.24 -13.12 -23.91
C GLU A 1062 -31.25 -14.65 -23.76
N TRP A 1063 -31.32 -15.13 -22.51
CA TRP A 1063 -31.43 -16.55 -22.19
C TRP A 1063 -32.87 -17.05 -22.35
N ASN A 1064 -33.02 -18.07 -23.19
CA ASN A 1064 -34.24 -18.83 -23.39
C ASN A 1064 -34.17 -20.15 -22.60
N GLU A 1065 -35.26 -20.55 -21.97
CA GLU A 1065 -35.38 -21.85 -21.30
C GLU A 1065 -36.17 -22.82 -22.17
N GLN A 1066 -35.65 -24.03 -22.39
CA GLN A 1066 -36.32 -25.06 -23.18
C GLN A 1066 -36.37 -26.40 -22.45
N GLU A 1067 -37.54 -27.03 -22.48
CA GLU A 1067 -37.77 -28.40 -22.04
C GLU A 1067 -38.21 -29.25 -23.23
N ILE A 1068 -37.52 -30.36 -23.46
CA ILE A 1068 -37.89 -31.39 -24.43
C ILE A 1068 -38.27 -32.65 -23.66
N ARG A 1069 -39.54 -33.06 -23.78
CA ARG A 1069 -40.04 -34.31 -23.20
C ARG A 1069 -40.35 -35.31 -24.31
N VAL A 1070 -39.75 -36.49 -24.22
CA VAL A 1070 -39.98 -37.60 -25.14
C VAL A 1070 -40.43 -38.83 -24.37
N GLN A 1071 -41.57 -39.40 -24.77
CA GLN A 1071 -42.13 -40.63 -24.17
C GLN A 1071 -42.74 -41.50 -25.27
N GLY A 1072 -42.04 -42.57 -25.65
CA GLY A 1072 -42.40 -43.38 -26.81
C GLY A 1072 -42.36 -42.56 -28.11
N ASN A 1073 -43.52 -42.36 -28.75
CA ASN A 1073 -43.67 -41.49 -29.94
C ASN A 1073 -44.20 -40.10 -29.59
N LYS A 1074 -44.58 -39.85 -28.32
CA LYS A 1074 -45.04 -38.53 -27.88
C LYS A 1074 -43.84 -37.64 -27.66
N ILE A 1075 -43.91 -36.44 -28.23
CA ILE A 1075 -42.92 -35.39 -28.04
C ILE A 1075 -43.62 -34.09 -27.65
N ARG A 1076 -43.07 -33.42 -26.66
CA ARG A 1076 -43.47 -32.08 -26.25
C ARG A 1076 -42.23 -31.20 -26.15
N VAL A 1077 -42.29 -30.01 -26.76
CA VAL A 1077 -41.27 -28.97 -26.63
C VAL A 1077 -41.93 -27.76 -25.99
N THR A 1078 -41.38 -27.33 -24.85
CA THR A 1078 -41.81 -26.15 -24.10
C THR A 1078 -40.70 -25.12 -24.15
N LEU A 1079 -40.99 -23.92 -24.63
CA LEU A 1079 -40.06 -22.79 -24.70
C LEU A 1079 -40.58 -21.65 -23.83
N ASN A 1080 -39.74 -21.16 -22.91
CA ASN A 1080 -40.06 -20.06 -21.99
C ASN A 1080 -41.43 -20.25 -21.29
N GLY A 1081 -41.69 -21.47 -20.81
CA GLY A 1081 -42.94 -21.85 -20.15
C GLY A 1081 -44.14 -22.11 -21.08
N THR A 1082 -43.99 -21.95 -22.40
CA THR A 1082 -45.07 -22.19 -23.37
C THR A 1082 -44.85 -23.45 -24.19
N VAL A 1083 -45.86 -24.32 -24.28
CA VAL A 1083 -45.82 -25.52 -25.14
C VAL A 1083 -45.96 -25.11 -26.61
N ILE A 1084 -44.85 -25.22 -27.35
CA ILE A 1084 -44.75 -24.86 -28.77
C ILE A 1084 -44.86 -26.06 -29.70
N VAL A 1085 -44.58 -27.27 -29.22
CA VAL A 1085 -44.86 -28.55 -29.90
C VAL A 1085 -45.50 -29.50 -28.89
N ASP A 1086 -46.60 -30.15 -29.27
CA ASP A 1086 -47.18 -31.29 -28.57
C ASP A 1086 -47.76 -32.24 -29.61
N GLY A 1087 -47.08 -33.36 -29.85
CA GLY A 1087 -47.35 -34.18 -31.02
C GLY A 1087 -46.99 -35.65 -30.86
N ASP A 1088 -47.43 -36.44 -31.85
CA ASP A 1088 -47.09 -37.85 -32.00
C ASP A 1088 -46.31 -38.05 -33.29
N LEU A 1089 -45.05 -38.46 -33.16
CA LEU A 1089 -44.12 -38.60 -34.29
C LEU A 1089 -44.66 -39.57 -35.35
N ALA A 1090 -45.29 -40.67 -34.95
CA ALA A 1090 -45.81 -41.66 -35.90
C ALA A 1090 -47.07 -41.18 -36.62
N ALA A 1091 -47.90 -40.38 -35.95
CA ALA A 1091 -49.07 -39.77 -36.59
C ALA A 1091 -48.64 -38.68 -37.59
N ALA A 1092 -47.66 -37.85 -37.23
CA ALA A 1092 -47.14 -36.78 -38.07
C ALA A 1092 -46.46 -37.30 -39.34
N SER A 1093 -45.80 -38.47 -39.27
CA SER A 1093 -45.08 -39.05 -40.41
C SER A 1093 -45.84 -40.13 -41.18
N LYS A 1094 -47.14 -40.35 -40.89
CA LYS A 1094 -47.91 -41.49 -41.44
C LYS A 1094 -47.97 -41.49 -42.98
N ASN A 1095 -47.96 -40.31 -43.61
CA ASN A 1095 -48.06 -40.14 -45.05
C ASN A 1095 -46.74 -39.60 -45.66
N GLY A 1096 -45.61 -39.87 -45.02
CA GLY A 1096 -44.34 -39.20 -45.28
C GLY A 1096 -44.14 -37.98 -44.36
N THR A 1097 -42.91 -37.48 -44.30
CA THR A 1097 -42.54 -36.26 -43.56
C THR A 1097 -42.92 -35.01 -44.34
N LEU A 1098 -43.00 -33.86 -43.65
CA LEU A 1098 -43.37 -32.57 -44.26
C LEU A 1098 -42.34 -32.06 -45.26
N ASP A 1099 -41.08 -32.44 -45.11
CA ASP A 1099 -39.99 -32.10 -46.02
C ASP A 1099 -39.82 -33.11 -47.18
N HIS A 1100 -40.64 -34.15 -47.20
CA HIS A 1100 -40.63 -35.24 -48.18
C HIS A 1100 -39.31 -36.05 -48.25
N LYS A 1101 -38.49 -36.01 -47.20
CA LYS A 1101 -37.25 -36.79 -47.10
C LYS A 1101 -37.43 -38.07 -46.27
N GLU A 1102 -36.56 -39.05 -46.51
CA GLU A 1102 -36.48 -40.23 -45.64
C GLU A 1102 -35.86 -39.85 -44.29
N HIS A 1103 -36.55 -40.22 -43.20
CA HIS A 1103 -36.14 -39.88 -41.84
C HIS A 1103 -35.95 -41.17 -41.00
N PRO A 1104 -34.83 -41.90 -41.20
CA PRO A 1104 -34.63 -43.20 -40.57
C PRO A 1104 -34.66 -43.17 -39.04
N GLY A 1105 -34.32 -42.03 -38.42
CA GLY A 1105 -34.36 -41.87 -36.97
C GLY A 1105 -35.75 -41.93 -36.34
N LEU A 1106 -36.84 -41.77 -37.10
CA LEU A 1106 -38.21 -42.03 -36.62
C LEU A 1106 -38.42 -43.48 -36.14
N LYS A 1107 -37.59 -44.42 -36.62
CA LYS A 1107 -37.62 -45.83 -36.19
C LYS A 1107 -36.84 -46.08 -34.90
N ARG A 1108 -35.98 -45.15 -34.46
CA ARG A 1108 -35.11 -45.32 -33.30
C ARG A 1108 -35.89 -45.17 -32.00
N LYS A 1109 -35.56 -46.02 -31.03
CA LYS A 1109 -36.12 -45.99 -29.67
C LYS A 1109 -35.15 -45.41 -28.64
N SER A 1110 -33.85 -45.37 -28.93
CA SER A 1110 -32.81 -44.71 -28.13
C SER A 1110 -31.73 -44.09 -29.00
N GLY A 1111 -30.94 -43.20 -28.39
CA GLY A 1111 -29.72 -42.64 -28.95
C GLY A 1111 -29.23 -41.48 -28.08
N HIS A 1112 -28.20 -40.78 -28.53
CA HIS A 1112 -27.61 -39.67 -27.81
C HIS A 1112 -28.51 -38.42 -27.84
N ILE A 1113 -28.32 -37.55 -26.85
CA ILE A 1113 -28.69 -36.13 -26.96
C ILE A 1113 -27.48 -35.42 -27.58
N ALA A 1114 -27.71 -34.51 -28.51
CA ALA A 1114 -26.62 -33.84 -29.22
C ALA A 1114 -26.87 -32.35 -29.44
N PHE A 1115 -25.80 -31.57 -29.51
CA PHE A 1115 -25.80 -30.23 -30.07
C PHE A 1115 -25.28 -30.29 -31.51
N LEU A 1116 -26.14 -29.94 -32.45
CA LEU A 1116 -25.92 -30.07 -33.89
C LEU A 1116 -25.32 -28.76 -34.41
N GLY A 1117 -23.99 -28.66 -34.33
CA GLY A 1117 -23.27 -27.42 -34.65
C GLY A 1117 -23.44 -27.01 -36.11
N HIS A 1118 -24.03 -25.84 -36.37
CA HIS A 1118 -24.21 -25.28 -37.72
C HIS A 1118 -23.36 -24.01 -37.94
N GLY A 1119 -22.14 -23.99 -37.41
CA GLY A 1119 -21.16 -22.94 -37.70
C GLY A 1119 -21.46 -21.56 -37.13
N SER A 1120 -22.36 -21.46 -36.15
CA SER A 1120 -22.70 -20.21 -35.45
C SER A 1120 -22.44 -20.31 -33.95
N GLU A 1121 -22.15 -19.18 -33.32
CA GLU A 1121 -21.95 -19.11 -31.87
C GLU A 1121 -23.27 -19.22 -31.10
N VAL A 1122 -23.37 -20.20 -30.21
CA VAL A 1122 -24.52 -20.44 -29.32
C VAL A 1122 -23.99 -20.85 -27.96
N HIS A 1123 -24.60 -20.29 -26.91
CA HIS A 1123 -24.27 -20.66 -25.53
C HIS A 1123 -25.40 -21.46 -24.90
N PHE A 1124 -25.03 -22.44 -24.07
CA PHE A 1124 -25.93 -23.30 -23.33
C PHE A 1124 -25.53 -23.35 -21.85
N ARG A 1125 -26.50 -23.47 -20.93
CA ARG A 1125 -26.25 -23.67 -19.50
C ARG A 1125 -27.40 -24.40 -18.82
N ASN A 1126 -27.23 -24.72 -17.54
CA ASN A 1126 -28.25 -25.38 -16.72
C ASN A 1126 -28.74 -26.70 -17.36
N ILE A 1127 -27.82 -27.46 -17.96
CA ILE A 1127 -28.15 -28.62 -18.78
C ILE A 1127 -28.36 -29.83 -17.89
N ARG A 1128 -29.57 -30.38 -17.90
CA ARG A 1128 -29.98 -31.46 -17.01
C ARG A 1128 -31.02 -32.36 -17.65
N ILE A 1129 -31.00 -33.63 -17.26
CA ILE A 1129 -31.85 -34.67 -17.83
C ILE A 1129 -32.46 -35.56 -16.76
N LYS A 1130 -33.68 -36.00 -16.99
CA LYS A 1130 -34.40 -36.99 -16.20
C LYS A 1130 -34.86 -38.11 -17.11
N ARG A 1131 -34.52 -39.37 -16.79
CA ARG A 1131 -35.06 -40.55 -17.47
C ARG A 1131 -36.53 -40.75 -17.03
N LEU A 1132 -37.40 -41.15 -17.96
CA LEU A 1132 -38.84 -41.37 -17.71
C LEU A 1132 -39.23 -42.83 -17.56
#